data_AF-A0A7S3GHL1-F1
#
_entry.id   AF-A0A7S3GHL1-F1
#
_cell.length_a   1.000
_cell.length_b   1.000
_cell.length_c   1.000
_cell.angle_alpha   90.00
_cell.angle_beta   90.00
_cell.angle_gamma   90.00
#
_symmetry.space_group_name_H-M   'P 1'
#
loop_
_entity.id
_entity.type
_entity.pdbx_description
1 polymer ?
#
loop_
_entity_poly.entity_id
_entity_poly.type
_entity_poly.pdbx_seq_one_letter_code
_entity_poly.pdbx_strand_id
1 'polypeptide(L)'
;PDRVTIFPIKGDAEDIERADGRTEVIVDEGFNTVSYTLDEALIGFGSAIEKNELGKAAMLLENMEMTPEAESMWQQLARVSLEDRQLTIAERCYAALGNVSKAHFLRKIAAKAADVMRDQGLTFQDAVDNYEVRAQLELLDKQYFRAEAMLLDQGKVDDVIQMYRSLHKWDDAIRVADAKGHESSADLRSTYYQWLMDTHQEGKAAELKEREGDAISAVRLYLKGGMPGKAATIVADMEGSQNSELLETVAASLSANNMHEKAGDFFQKLGMSERALEAYRKGKAFRRAVELARTEFPREVVELEDEWGEHLVSQKQMDAAINHFIEAGQSIKAIEAALTARQWSKAVHIVESQDPDVAKEYFKRIAQHYESAGNYPEAEKYYLRSGVPADAVKMYSKVGNWETAHRIATSYMSEAEVTMLYITQAQRLESSGRLKEAEKLYLMVNEPDLAINMYKKSRRFDHMIRLVSQYRKELLVETHLHLAQQLEGEGNFKAAEQHYVDAKDWKSAVNMYRANDQWNEAMRVAKLHGGMNASRQVAYAWAVHLGGEEGAKLLTKFGLIEQAIDYATDSGAFERAFQLCRSSMKQKLPEVHLKYAMYLEDEGRFGEAEEEFIKANKPKEAVEMYIHQQDWAAAMKVAEQYEPAAINEVLAAQGRVAMEQKDFSSAESMFIRAKKPELALKMYKEGLMWADALRVARQYLPHKLSEVQHEYSAAAGGMNEAAPSVPRSLEEFLAPARMWEENQDYSRAIDGYLKVTEEVTRDHDSLENAWETAVKLAMNFVPDRSYEVVEEVSRRLVAISRLDQAAELFVGIDNYRDAADVYVRSQMWDKAREIARQGGPELQEYVENHYSKHLVSNNEGEKLIGIGNVNAGLDLFASKGEWDKVMEIAQQDANPLVLAKYEVMWVKQLLEKKRPAEAIMVFSRYGVHDEPSVVSAIKTVAKDVFCYRNDPADSPTGVSIVDEEAIDNAKIALKKLVDLAGGQHPDDDVMKYYKIAHYMSIRVWNMCLQNESALCFLCSSL
;
A
#
# COMPACT_ATOMS: atom_id res chain seq x y z
N PRO A 1 -25.21 -66.90 24.40
CA PRO A 1 -25.35 -66.84 22.93
C PRO A 1 -24.21 -66.02 22.33
N ASP A 2 -23.25 -66.68 21.67
CA ASP A 2 -22.01 -66.05 21.20
C ASP A 2 -22.19 -65.15 19.96
N ARG A 3 -23.40 -65.14 19.38
CA ARG A 3 -23.88 -64.11 18.47
C ARG A 3 -25.34 -63.80 18.82
N VAL A 4 -25.65 -62.52 19.04
CA VAL A 4 -27.00 -62.03 19.32
C VAL A 4 -27.44 -61.19 18.13
N THR A 5 -28.58 -61.51 17.54
CA THR A 5 -29.22 -60.70 16.52
C THR A 5 -29.94 -59.55 17.22
N ILE A 6 -29.46 -58.33 17.05
CA ILE A 6 -30.02 -57.13 17.68
C ILE A 6 -30.93 -56.45 16.67
N PHE A 7 -32.23 -56.41 16.96
CA PHE A 7 -33.19 -55.58 16.23
C PHE A 7 -33.38 -54.25 16.97
N PRO A 8 -33.05 -53.10 16.36
CA PRO A 8 -33.28 -51.80 16.99
C PRO A 8 -34.77 -51.48 17.00
N ILE A 9 -35.34 -51.37 18.20
CA ILE A 9 -36.74 -50.97 18.45
C ILE A 9 -36.79 -49.51 18.94
N LYS A 10 -37.87 -48.78 18.64
CA LYS A 10 -38.03 -47.37 19.04
C LYS A 10 -38.89 -47.23 20.30
N GLY A 11 -38.47 -47.86 21.38
CA GLY A 11 -39.19 -47.81 22.66
C GLY A 11 -38.65 -48.84 23.63
N ASP A 12 -39.30 -48.95 24.79
CA ASP A 12 -38.97 -49.98 25.78
C ASP A 12 -39.83 -51.24 25.52
N ALA A 13 -39.21 -52.41 25.53
CA ALA A 13 -39.91 -53.68 25.36
C ALA A 13 -40.69 -54.03 26.63
N GLU A 14 -42.01 -54.16 26.51
CA GLU A 14 -42.90 -54.40 27.65
C GLU A 14 -43.24 -55.88 27.83
N ASP A 15 -43.54 -56.60 26.74
CA ASP A 15 -43.96 -58.01 26.81
C ASP A 15 -43.55 -58.81 25.55
N ILE A 16 -43.57 -60.15 25.65
CA ILE A 16 -43.36 -61.07 24.53
C ILE A 16 -44.56 -62.00 24.41
N GLU A 17 -45.34 -61.84 23.35
CA GLU A 17 -46.51 -62.66 23.07
C GLU A 17 -46.16 -63.77 22.07
N ARG A 18 -46.57 -65.00 22.38
CA ARG A 18 -46.40 -66.16 21.50
C ARG A 18 -47.77 -66.72 21.14
N ALA A 19 -48.25 -66.41 19.94
CA ALA A 19 -49.55 -66.85 19.44
C ALA A 19 -49.46 -67.22 17.96
N ASP A 20 -50.22 -68.25 17.53
CA ASP A 20 -50.36 -68.68 16.13
C ASP A 20 -49.04 -68.90 15.35
N GLY A 21 -48.02 -69.47 16.00
CA GLY A 21 -46.73 -69.75 15.36
C GLY A 21 -45.96 -68.48 14.97
N ARG A 22 -46.16 -67.40 15.74
CA ARG A 22 -45.35 -66.19 15.71
C ARG A 22 -45.00 -65.79 17.13
N THR A 23 -43.75 -65.40 17.32
CA THR A 23 -43.28 -64.78 18.55
C THR A 23 -43.13 -63.28 18.29
N GLU A 24 -43.94 -62.46 18.93
CA GLU A 24 -43.91 -60.99 18.78
C GLU A 24 -43.48 -60.32 20.09
N VAL A 25 -42.65 -59.29 20.00
CA VAL A 25 -42.25 -58.44 21.13
C VAL A 25 -43.07 -57.16 21.08
N ILE A 26 -43.83 -56.86 22.13
CA ILE A 26 -44.64 -55.65 22.25
C ILE A 26 -43.78 -54.55 22.84
N VAL A 27 -43.70 -53.42 22.14
CA VAL A 27 -42.84 -52.28 22.49
C VAL A 27 -43.68 -51.02 22.64
N ASP A 28 -43.51 -50.29 23.74
CA ASP A 28 -44.15 -48.98 23.94
C ASP A 28 -43.26 -47.86 23.40
N GLU A 29 -43.73 -47.18 22.34
CA GLU A 29 -43.05 -46.02 21.74
C GLU A 29 -43.55 -44.68 22.36
N GLY A 30 -44.26 -44.74 23.47
CA GLY A 30 -44.70 -43.60 24.31
C GLY A 30 -46.06 -43.00 23.93
N PHE A 31 -46.44 -43.03 22.64
CA PHE A 31 -47.80 -42.67 22.20
C PHE A 31 -48.57 -43.85 21.59
N ASN A 32 -47.90 -44.93 21.19
CA ASN A 32 -48.50 -46.16 20.65
C ASN A 32 -47.68 -47.39 21.06
N THR A 33 -48.35 -48.51 21.30
CA THR A 33 -47.73 -49.84 21.42
C THR A 33 -47.63 -50.51 20.05
N VAL A 34 -46.44 -50.96 19.66
CA VAL A 34 -46.14 -51.62 18.37
C VAL A 34 -45.57 -53.01 18.62
N SER A 35 -46.01 -54.03 17.87
CA SER A 35 -45.44 -55.38 17.95
C SER A 35 -44.38 -55.63 16.87
N TYR A 36 -43.26 -56.27 17.27
CA TYR A 36 -42.16 -56.67 16.40
C TYR A 36 -42.05 -58.20 16.35
N THR A 37 -42.19 -58.82 15.18
CA THR A 37 -42.11 -60.28 14.99
C THR A 37 -40.66 -60.79 15.00
N LEU A 38 -40.35 -61.80 15.81
CA LEU A 38 -39.10 -62.56 15.79
C LEU A 38 -39.18 -63.77 14.85
N ASP A 39 -38.03 -64.16 14.30
CA ASP A 39 -37.92 -65.31 13.39
C ASP A 39 -37.91 -66.64 14.17
N GLU A 40 -38.99 -67.42 14.04
CA GLU A 40 -39.15 -68.71 14.72
C GLU A 40 -38.17 -69.78 14.24
N ALA A 41 -37.70 -69.70 12.99
CA ALA A 41 -36.80 -70.72 12.43
C ALA A 41 -35.42 -70.68 13.12
N LEU A 42 -34.93 -69.48 13.46
CA LEU A 42 -33.69 -69.29 14.23
C LEU A 42 -33.79 -69.86 15.65
N ILE A 43 -34.94 -69.64 16.31
CA ILE A 43 -35.19 -70.15 17.67
C ILE A 43 -35.32 -71.68 17.65
N GLY A 44 -36.03 -72.22 16.65
CA GLY A 44 -36.20 -73.66 16.45
C GLY A 44 -34.87 -74.38 16.18
N PHE A 45 -33.98 -73.79 15.37
CA PHE A 45 -32.66 -74.34 15.09
C PHE A 45 -31.80 -74.48 16.36
N GLY A 46 -31.74 -73.42 17.19
CA GLY A 46 -31.00 -73.46 18.46
C GLY A 46 -31.46 -74.59 19.38
N SER A 47 -32.77 -74.78 19.54
CA SER A 47 -33.30 -75.88 20.36
C SER A 47 -33.02 -77.27 19.75
N ALA A 48 -33.06 -77.40 18.42
CA ALA A 48 -32.80 -78.66 17.75
C ALA A 48 -31.32 -79.09 17.90
N ILE A 49 -30.38 -78.14 17.82
CA ILE A 49 -28.96 -78.40 18.07
C ILE A 49 -28.70 -78.79 19.53
N GLU A 50 -29.27 -78.07 20.50
CA GLU A 50 -29.11 -78.40 21.94
C GLU A 50 -29.64 -79.78 22.30
N LYS A 51 -30.71 -80.23 21.63
CA LYS A 51 -31.29 -81.58 21.82
C LYS A 51 -30.62 -82.66 20.97
N ASN A 52 -29.57 -82.32 20.23
CA ASN A 52 -28.88 -83.17 19.27
C ASN A 52 -29.79 -83.80 18.19
N GLU A 53 -30.86 -83.11 17.81
CA GLU A 53 -31.79 -83.55 16.76
C GLU A 53 -31.33 -83.04 15.38
N LEU A 54 -30.14 -83.49 14.95
CA LEU A 54 -29.44 -82.95 13.77
C LEU A 54 -30.24 -83.03 12.46
N GLY A 55 -31.04 -84.09 12.29
CA GLY A 55 -31.94 -84.23 11.14
C GLY A 55 -33.05 -83.18 11.11
N LYS A 56 -33.63 -82.83 12.28
CA LYS A 56 -34.63 -81.76 12.38
C LYS A 56 -33.99 -80.39 12.18
N ALA A 57 -32.79 -80.19 12.71
CA ALA A 57 -32.01 -78.97 12.47
C ALA A 57 -31.71 -78.77 10.97
N ALA A 58 -31.35 -79.84 10.24
CA ALA A 58 -31.17 -79.78 8.79
C ALA A 58 -32.47 -79.39 8.06
N MET A 59 -33.60 -80.01 8.40
CA MET A 59 -34.90 -79.70 7.79
C MET A 59 -35.36 -78.25 8.05
N LEU A 60 -35.07 -77.70 9.23
CA LEU A 60 -35.38 -76.29 9.54
C LEU A 60 -34.57 -75.35 8.65
N LEU A 61 -33.27 -75.62 8.48
CA LEU A 61 -32.40 -74.80 7.64
C LEU A 61 -32.69 -74.93 6.13
N GLU A 62 -33.21 -76.07 5.66
CA GLU A 62 -33.59 -76.24 4.24
C GLU A 62 -34.75 -75.33 3.82
N ASN A 63 -35.61 -74.95 4.76
CA ASN A 63 -36.75 -74.07 4.51
C ASN A 63 -36.41 -72.58 4.69
N MET A 64 -35.17 -72.25 5.07
CA MET A 64 -34.69 -70.88 5.23
C MET A 64 -33.97 -70.40 3.96
N GLU A 65 -34.13 -69.11 3.64
CA GLU A 65 -33.30 -68.47 2.62
C GLU A 65 -31.83 -68.38 3.09
N MET A 66 -30.88 -68.47 2.16
CA MET A 66 -29.45 -68.49 2.47
C MET A 66 -28.94 -67.10 2.85
N THR A 67 -29.13 -66.71 4.11
CA THR A 67 -28.55 -65.51 4.73
C THR A 67 -27.20 -65.84 5.39
N PRO A 68 -26.33 -64.85 5.70
CA PRO A 68 -25.08 -65.12 6.44
C PRO A 68 -25.30 -65.80 7.81
N GLU A 69 -26.47 -65.60 8.44
CA GLU A 69 -26.89 -66.32 9.64
C GLU A 69 -27.20 -67.78 9.35
N ALA A 70 -27.97 -68.04 8.27
CA ALA A 70 -28.25 -69.40 7.80
C ALA A 70 -26.97 -70.16 7.42
N GLU A 71 -26.02 -69.50 6.75
CA GLU A 71 -24.70 -70.07 6.46
C GLU A 71 -23.93 -70.43 7.75
N SER A 72 -23.94 -69.54 8.75
CA SER A 72 -23.31 -69.82 10.05
C SER A 72 -23.95 -71.01 10.76
N MET A 73 -25.27 -71.16 10.67
CA MET A 73 -26.00 -72.30 11.25
C MET A 73 -25.72 -73.60 10.49
N TRP A 74 -25.66 -73.56 9.16
CA TRP A 74 -25.23 -74.70 8.33
C TRP A 74 -23.79 -75.12 8.65
N GLN A 75 -22.88 -74.18 8.92
CA GLN A 75 -21.52 -74.49 9.36
C GLN A 75 -21.48 -75.15 10.75
N GLN A 76 -22.29 -74.64 11.69
CA GLN A 76 -22.41 -75.23 13.02
C GLN A 76 -22.96 -76.66 12.95
N LEU A 77 -24.03 -76.87 12.16
CA LEU A 77 -24.61 -78.20 11.95
C LEU A 77 -23.63 -79.14 11.24
N ALA A 78 -22.88 -78.66 10.24
CA ALA A 78 -21.85 -79.46 9.57
C ALA A 78 -20.76 -79.94 10.54
N ARG A 79 -20.29 -79.07 11.43
CA ARG A 79 -19.28 -79.42 12.45
C ARG A 79 -19.81 -80.46 13.43
N VAL A 80 -20.97 -80.20 14.04
CA VAL A 80 -21.57 -81.12 15.01
C VAL A 80 -21.89 -82.47 14.37
N SER A 81 -22.36 -82.48 13.12
CA SER A 81 -22.63 -83.72 12.38
C SER A 81 -21.37 -84.52 12.07
N LEU A 82 -20.22 -83.85 11.85
CA LEU A 82 -18.94 -84.54 11.69
C LEU A 82 -18.41 -85.10 13.02
N GLU A 83 -18.54 -84.34 14.12
CA GLU A 83 -18.18 -84.80 15.47
C GLU A 83 -18.98 -86.05 15.86
N ASP A 84 -20.27 -86.06 15.57
CA ASP A 84 -21.19 -87.20 15.80
C ASP A 84 -21.11 -88.28 14.71
N ARG A 85 -20.19 -88.14 13.74
CA ARG A 85 -19.94 -89.09 12.64
C ARG A 85 -21.16 -89.38 11.75
N GLN A 86 -22.12 -88.45 11.70
CA GLN A 86 -23.27 -88.49 10.80
C GLN A 86 -22.89 -87.96 9.41
N LEU A 87 -22.16 -88.78 8.65
CA LEU A 87 -21.55 -88.40 7.38
C LEU A 87 -22.55 -87.89 6.33
N THR A 88 -23.77 -88.43 6.30
CA THR A 88 -24.82 -88.05 5.35
C THR A 88 -25.38 -86.66 5.63
N ILE A 89 -25.56 -86.30 6.91
CA ILE A 89 -26.00 -84.96 7.31
C ILE A 89 -24.86 -83.96 7.11
N ALA A 90 -23.61 -84.34 7.42
CA ALA A 90 -22.45 -83.51 7.14
C ALA A 90 -22.27 -83.24 5.62
N GLU A 91 -22.42 -84.27 4.77
CA GLU A 91 -22.43 -84.11 3.30
C GLU A 91 -23.49 -83.11 2.87
N ARG A 92 -24.71 -83.26 3.39
CA ARG A 92 -25.83 -82.36 3.07
C ARG A 92 -25.55 -80.92 3.49
N CYS A 93 -24.97 -80.71 4.67
CA CYS A 93 -24.60 -79.37 5.15
C CYS A 93 -23.53 -78.72 4.27
N TYR A 94 -22.46 -79.45 3.92
CA TYR A 94 -21.43 -78.91 3.03
C TYR A 94 -21.92 -78.71 1.59
N ALA A 95 -22.88 -79.51 1.13
CA ALA A 95 -23.56 -79.27 -0.14
C ALA A 95 -24.41 -78.00 -0.10
N ALA A 96 -25.13 -77.74 1.00
CA ALA A 96 -25.90 -76.51 1.22
C ALA A 96 -25.00 -75.26 1.29
N LEU A 97 -23.82 -75.38 1.94
CA LEU A 97 -22.80 -74.33 2.00
C LEU A 97 -22.02 -74.12 0.68
N GLY A 98 -22.32 -74.87 -0.37
CA GLY A 98 -21.61 -74.79 -1.65
C GLY A 98 -20.18 -75.38 -1.64
N ASN A 99 -19.76 -76.07 -0.57
CA ASN A 99 -18.46 -76.74 -0.50
C ASN A 99 -18.50 -78.11 -1.18
N VAL A 100 -18.53 -78.10 -2.52
CA VAL A 100 -18.64 -79.30 -3.36
C VAL A 100 -17.52 -80.29 -3.10
N SER A 101 -16.29 -79.82 -2.86
CA SER A 101 -15.13 -80.69 -2.63
C SER A 101 -15.25 -81.49 -1.33
N LYS A 102 -15.65 -80.84 -0.22
CA LYS A 102 -15.86 -81.54 1.05
C LYS A 102 -17.07 -82.47 0.99
N ALA A 103 -18.16 -82.03 0.37
CA ALA A 103 -19.35 -82.86 0.19
C ALA A 103 -19.02 -84.12 -0.63
N HIS A 104 -18.32 -83.97 -1.76
CA HIS A 104 -17.88 -85.10 -2.58
C HIS A 104 -16.92 -86.03 -1.85
N PHE A 105 -15.98 -85.47 -1.07
CA PHE A 105 -15.06 -86.29 -0.26
C PHE A 105 -15.80 -87.07 0.83
N LEU A 106 -16.75 -86.43 1.54
CA LEU A 106 -17.60 -87.09 2.52
C LEU A 106 -18.48 -88.17 1.91
N ARG A 107 -19.02 -87.93 0.72
CA ARG A 107 -19.75 -88.95 -0.05
C ARG A 107 -18.87 -90.15 -0.36
N LYS A 108 -17.60 -89.93 -0.73
CA LYS A 108 -16.62 -90.99 -0.97
C LYS A 108 -16.31 -91.76 0.32
N ILE A 109 -16.16 -91.08 1.45
CA ILE A 109 -15.98 -91.71 2.77
C ILE A 109 -17.22 -92.54 3.12
N ALA A 110 -18.43 -91.99 2.95
CA ALA A 110 -19.68 -92.68 3.25
C ALA A 110 -19.90 -93.91 2.34
N ALA A 111 -19.52 -93.82 1.06
CA ALA A 111 -19.53 -94.97 0.16
C ALA A 111 -18.52 -96.03 0.60
N LYS A 112 -17.30 -95.63 0.99
CA LYS A 112 -16.30 -96.55 1.53
C LYS A 112 -16.75 -97.20 2.83
N ALA A 113 -17.42 -96.45 3.72
CA ALA A 113 -18.04 -96.99 4.92
C ALA A 113 -19.14 -98.00 4.57
N ALA A 114 -19.96 -97.75 3.55
CA ALA A 114 -20.97 -98.70 3.07
C ALA A 114 -20.35 -99.96 2.44
N ASP A 115 -19.22 -99.84 1.75
CA ASP A 115 -18.46 -101.00 1.24
C ASP A 115 -17.92 -101.84 2.39
N VAL A 116 -17.26 -101.21 3.38
CA VAL A 116 -16.78 -101.88 4.60
C VAL A 116 -17.94 -102.53 5.36
N MET A 117 -19.09 -101.87 5.45
CA MET A 117 -20.31 -102.41 6.07
C MET A 117 -20.76 -103.71 5.39
N ARG A 118 -20.75 -103.74 4.05
CA ARG A 118 -21.13 -104.93 3.27
C ARG A 118 -20.10 -106.05 3.38
N ASP A 119 -18.83 -105.72 3.27
CA ASP A 119 -17.73 -106.69 3.22
C ASP A 119 -17.47 -107.33 4.59
N GLN A 120 -17.66 -106.59 5.68
CA GLN A 120 -17.40 -107.05 7.05
C GLN A 120 -18.67 -107.37 7.84
N GLY A 121 -19.86 -107.17 7.26
CA GLY A 121 -21.15 -107.45 7.91
C GLY A 121 -21.41 -106.59 9.16
N LEU A 122 -20.88 -105.38 9.21
CA LEU A 122 -20.95 -104.47 10.34
C LEU A 122 -22.20 -103.58 10.30
N THR A 123 -22.51 -102.89 11.40
CA THR A 123 -23.43 -101.75 11.33
C THR A 123 -22.75 -100.58 10.62
N PHE A 124 -23.52 -99.65 10.05
CA PHE A 124 -22.93 -98.48 9.40
C PHE A 124 -22.03 -97.68 10.36
N GLN A 125 -22.40 -97.60 11.64
CA GLN A 125 -21.60 -96.90 12.65
C GLN A 125 -20.26 -97.60 12.93
N ASP A 126 -20.26 -98.92 13.04
CA ASP A 126 -19.04 -99.70 13.24
C ASP A 126 -18.14 -99.68 11.98
N ALA A 127 -18.74 -99.58 10.79
CA ALA A 127 -18.01 -99.45 9.54
C ALA A 127 -17.35 -98.06 9.39
N VAL A 128 -17.99 -97.00 9.86
CA VAL A 128 -17.38 -95.66 9.97
C VAL A 128 -16.18 -95.67 10.93
N ASP A 129 -16.22 -96.56 11.90
CA ASP A 129 -15.18 -96.75 12.91
C ASP A 129 -14.02 -97.65 12.47
N ASN A 130 -14.08 -98.21 11.26
CA ASN A 130 -12.98 -98.96 10.67
C ASN A 130 -11.75 -98.05 10.42
N TYR A 131 -10.54 -98.59 10.61
CA TYR A 131 -9.28 -97.85 10.45
C TYR A 131 -9.14 -97.17 9.08
N GLU A 132 -9.65 -97.78 8.00
CA GLU A 132 -9.57 -97.21 6.65
C GLU A 132 -10.46 -95.98 6.46
N VAL A 133 -11.64 -95.99 7.09
CA VAL A 133 -12.60 -94.89 7.03
C VAL A 133 -12.15 -93.78 7.99
N ARG A 134 -11.68 -94.15 9.19
CA ARG A 134 -11.09 -93.24 10.16
C ARG A 134 -9.86 -92.51 9.60
N ALA A 135 -8.94 -93.21 8.91
CA ALA A 135 -7.80 -92.56 8.29
C ALA A 135 -8.21 -91.52 7.22
N GLN A 136 -9.29 -91.79 6.47
CA GLN A 136 -9.84 -90.82 5.51
C GLN A 136 -10.58 -89.66 6.19
N LEU A 137 -11.22 -89.88 7.35
CA LEU A 137 -11.81 -88.81 8.15
C LEU A 137 -10.74 -87.91 8.76
N GLU A 138 -9.66 -88.47 9.31
CA GLU A 138 -8.49 -87.71 9.78
C GLU A 138 -7.82 -86.95 8.63
N LEU A 139 -7.80 -87.53 7.42
CA LEU A 139 -7.34 -86.84 6.21
C LEU A 139 -8.21 -85.62 5.87
N LEU A 140 -9.54 -85.74 6.00
CA LEU A 140 -10.47 -84.61 5.82
C LEU A 140 -10.24 -83.50 6.86
N ASP A 141 -9.92 -83.88 8.10
CA ASP A 141 -9.58 -82.95 9.19
C ASP A 141 -8.12 -82.44 9.14
N LYS A 142 -7.37 -82.81 8.09
CA LYS A 142 -5.96 -82.44 7.87
C LYS A 142 -4.98 -82.99 8.94
N GLN A 143 -5.37 -84.01 9.67
CA GLN A 143 -4.54 -84.70 10.68
C GLN A 143 -3.68 -85.80 10.04
N TYR A 144 -2.81 -85.41 9.10
CA TYR A 144 -2.02 -86.36 8.28
C TYR A 144 -1.17 -87.33 9.10
N PHE A 145 -0.60 -86.88 10.21
CA PHE A 145 0.24 -87.72 11.07
C PHE A 145 -0.57 -88.80 11.80
N ARG A 146 -1.83 -88.49 12.19
CA ARG A 146 -2.72 -89.50 12.79
C ARG A 146 -3.16 -90.52 11.76
N ALA A 147 -3.47 -90.09 10.54
CA ALA A 147 -3.75 -90.98 9.43
C ALA A 147 -2.54 -91.86 9.07
N GLU A 148 -1.33 -91.29 9.04
CA GLU A 148 -0.07 -92.02 8.87
C GLU A 148 0.09 -93.08 9.96
N ALA A 149 -0.04 -92.71 11.24
CA ALA A 149 0.10 -93.64 12.35
C ALA A 149 -0.91 -94.79 12.26
N MET A 150 -2.19 -94.49 11.99
CA MET A 150 -3.24 -95.51 11.85
C MET A 150 -2.97 -96.51 10.72
N LEU A 151 -2.45 -96.05 9.57
CA LEU A 151 -2.11 -96.93 8.44
C LEU A 151 -0.80 -97.70 8.67
N LEU A 152 0.21 -97.06 9.27
CA LEU A 152 1.48 -97.70 9.61
C LEU A 152 1.33 -98.76 10.71
N ASP A 153 0.46 -98.56 11.70
CA ASP A 153 0.13 -99.55 12.73
C ASP A 153 -0.45 -100.84 12.13
N GLN A 154 -1.10 -100.74 10.96
CA GLN A 154 -1.62 -101.87 10.19
C GLN A 154 -0.64 -102.38 9.11
N GLY A 155 0.59 -101.85 9.07
CA GLY A 155 1.64 -102.24 8.13
C GLY A 155 1.46 -101.77 6.69
N LYS A 156 0.53 -100.83 6.43
CA LYS A 156 0.17 -100.35 5.09
C LYS A 156 1.08 -99.22 4.60
N VAL A 157 2.36 -99.52 4.37
CA VAL A 157 3.37 -98.51 3.96
C VAL A 157 3.07 -97.92 2.57
N ASP A 158 2.65 -98.74 1.61
CA ASP A 158 2.30 -98.29 0.26
C ASP A 158 1.11 -97.32 0.27
N ASP A 159 0.09 -97.58 1.09
CA ASP A 159 -1.08 -96.70 1.22
C ASP A 159 -0.69 -95.35 1.82
N VAL A 160 0.29 -95.30 2.72
CA VAL A 160 0.84 -94.06 3.29
C VAL A 160 1.66 -93.29 2.26
N ILE A 161 2.50 -93.98 1.48
CA ILE A 161 3.25 -93.36 0.38
C ILE A 161 2.29 -92.80 -0.67
N GLN A 162 1.26 -93.57 -1.06
CA GLN A 162 0.23 -93.13 -2.00
C GLN A 162 -0.59 -91.97 -1.44
N MET A 163 -0.93 -91.99 -0.15
CA MET A 163 -1.59 -90.89 0.55
C MET A 163 -0.75 -89.62 0.42
N TYR A 164 0.53 -89.64 0.81
CA TYR A 164 1.40 -88.47 0.71
C TYR A 164 1.66 -88.02 -0.72
N ARG A 165 1.79 -88.95 -1.68
CA ARG A 165 1.89 -88.62 -3.11
C ARG A 165 0.63 -87.93 -3.64
N SER A 166 -0.56 -88.41 -3.26
CA SER A 166 -1.84 -87.79 -3.64
C SER A 166 -2.02 -86.39 -3.05
N LEU A 167 -1.36 -86.12 -1.91
CA LEU A 167 -1.30 -84.81 -1.29
C LEU A 167 -0.14 -83.94 -1.81
N HIS A 168 0.65 -84.42 -2.78
CA HIS A 168 1.88 -83.79 -3.28
C HIS A 168 2.95 -83.51 -2.20
N LYS A 169 2.92 -84.26 -1.10
CA LYS A 169 3.91 -84.20 0.00
C LYS A 169 5.04 -85.21 -0.23
N TRP A 170 5.85 -84.96 -1.24
CA TRP A 170 6.93 -85.86 -1.66
C TRP A 170 7.98 -86.08 -0.59
N ASP A 171 8.35 -85.04 0.18
CA ASP A 171 9.33 -85.16 1.26
C ASP A 171 8.86 -86.10 2.38
N ASP A 172 7.57 -86.08 2.73
CA ASP A 172 6.97 -87.01 3.70
C ASP A 172 6.87 -88.44 3.15
N ALA A 173 6.54 -88.59 1.86
CA ALA A 173 6.53 -89.88 1.19
C ALA A 173 7.94 -90.51 1.16
N ILE A 174 8.97 -89.72 0.83
CA ILE A 174 10.37 -90.16 0.82
C ILE A 174 10.83 -90.45 2.26
N ARG A 175 10.47 -89.61 3.25
CA ARG A 175 10.77 -89.85 4.68
C ARG A 175 10.22 -91.19 5.16
N VAL A 176 8.96 -91.49 4.86
CA VAL A 176 8.32 -92.76 5.27
C VAL A 176 8.97 -93.94 4.53
N ALA A 177 9.23 -93.79 3.22
CA ALA A 177 9.92 -94.81 2.42
C ALA A 177 11.33 -95.12 2.96
N ASP A 178 12.12 -94.09 3.28
CA ASP A 178 13.48 -94.21 3.84
C ASP A 178 13.46 -94.82 5.24
N ALA A 179 12.56 -94.33 6.12
CA ALA A 179 12.45 -94.81 7.50
C ALA A 179 12.02 -96.28 7.59
N LYS A 180 11.30 -96.79 6.59
CA LYS A 180 10.87 -98.19 6.50
C LYS A 180 11.73 -99.05 5.55
N GLY A 181 12.76 -98.47 4.92
CA GLY A 181 13.65 -99.18 4.00
C GLY A 181 12.97 -99.69 2.72
N HIS A 182 12.00 -98.94 2.19
CA HIS A 182 11.20 -99.35 1.03
C HIS A 182 12.02 -99.30 -0.28
N GLU A 183 11.87 -100.31 -1.14
CA GLU A 183 12.66 -100.48 -2.37
C GLU A 183 12.55 -99.28 -3.33
N SER A 184 11.38 -98.64 -3.38
CA SER A 184 11.12 -97.50 -4.29
C SER A 184 11.71 -96.16 -3.84
N SER A 185 12.47 -96.08 -2.73
CA SER A 185 13.00 -94.81 -2.23
C SER A 185 13.88 -94.05 -3.25
N ALA A 186 14.76 -94.75 -3.97
CA ALA A 186 15.64 -94.15 -4.98
C ALA A 186 14.84 -93.62 -6.18
N ASP A 187 13.87 -94.41 -6.65
CA ASP A 187 12.97 -94.04 -7.75
C ASP A 187 12.08 -92.85 -7.36
N LEU A 188 11.61 -92.80 -6.11
CA LEU A 188 10.84 -91.66 -5.58
C LEU A 188 11.66 -90.38 -5.57
N ARG A 189 12.94 -90.43 -5.19
CA ARG A 189 13.85 -89.26 -5.24
C ARG A 189 14.11 -88.78 -6.66
N SER A 190 14.38 -89.70 -7.59
CA SER A 190 14.59 -89.37 -9.00
C SER A 190 13.33 -88.77 -9.64
N THR A 191 12.18 -89.40 -9.42
CA THR A 191 10.88 -88.91 -9.90
C THR A 191 10.55 -87.55 -9.30
N TYR A 192 10.83 -87.35 -8.01
CA TYR A 192 10.62 -86.07 -7.35
C TYR A 192 11.54 -84.98 -7.92
N TYR A 193 12.83 -85.27 -8.11
CA TYR A 193 13.76 -84.33 -8.74
C TYR A 193 13.33 -83.95 -10.16
N GLN A 194 12.95 -84.92 -10.98
CA GLN A 194 12.47 -84.66 -12.33
C GLN A 194 11.17 -83.85 -12.31
N TRP A 195 10.23 -84.18 -11.43
CA TRP A 195 9.02 -83.38 -11.23
C TRP A 195 9.33 -81.95 -10.81
N LEU A 196 10.31 -81.72 -9.94
CA LEU A 196 10.76 -80.37 -9.56
C LEU A 196 11.35 -79.61 -10.76
N MET A 197 12.10 -80.28 -11.63
CA MET A 197 12.65 -79.65 -12.85
C MET A 197 11.55 -79.35 -13.88
N ASP A 198 10.62 -80.28 -14.10
CA ASP A 198 9.51 -80.11 -15.04
C ASP A 198 8.50 -79.05 -14.58
N THR A 199 8.35 -78.88 -13.26
CA THR A 199 7.47 -77.85 -12.67
C THR A 199 8.17 -76.52 -12.39
N HIS A 200 9.42 -76.33 -12.83
CA HIS A 200 10.20 -75.11 -12.60
C HIS A 200 10.33 -74.74 -11.10
N GLN A 201 10.57 -75.74 -10.27
CA GLN A 201 10.93 -75.60 -8.86
C GLN A 201 12.44 -75.82 -8.67
N GLU A 202 13.26 -75.12 -9.46
CA GLU A 202 14.73 -75.26 -9.47
C GLU A 202 15.36 -75.03 -8.09
N GLY A 203 14.71 -74.23 -7.25
CA GLY A 203 15.14 -73.97 -5.88
C GLY A 203 15.18 -75.19 -4.96
N LYS A 204 14.12 -76.01 -4.98
CA LYS A 204 14.06 -77.25 -4.21
C LYS A 204 14.94 -78.34 -4.83
N ALA A 205 15.06 -78.33 -6.16
CA ALA A 205 15.99 -79.21 -6.86
C ALA A 205 17.45 -78.90 -6.47
N ALA A 206 17.79 -77.63 -6.29
CA ALA A 206 19.09 -77.19 -5.80
C ALA A 206 19.35 -77.65 -4.35
N GLU A 207 18.37 -77.53 -3.45
CA GLU A 207 18.48 -78.04 -2.06
C GLU A 207 18.73 -79.55 -2.02
N LEU A 208 18.09 -80.32 -2.92
CA LEU A 208 18.33 -81.76 -3.05
C LEU A 208 19.80 -82.02 -3.45
N LYS A 209 20.31 -81.29 -4.46
CA LYS A 209 21.70 -81.41 -4.93
C LYS A 209 22.73 -80.97 -3.89
N GLU A 210 22.39 -79.95 -3.11
CA GLU A 210 23.20 -79.50 -1.97
C GLU A 210 23.30 -80.59 -0.89
N ARG A 211 22.19 -81.26 -0.55
CA ARG A 211 22.19 -82.40 0.39
C ARG A 211 22.97 -83.61 -0.14
N GLU A 212 23.03 -83.77 -1.47
CA GLU A 212 23.84 -84.80 -2.13
C GLU A 212 25.35 -84.44 -2.21
N GLY A 213 25.73 -83.21 -1.85
CA GLY A 213 27.12 -82.73 -1.87
C GLY A 213 27.61 -82.18 -3.21
N ASP A 214 26.73 -82.05 -4.23
CA ASP A 214 27.08 -81.45 -5.53
C ASP A 214 26.86 -79.93 -5.51
N ALA A 215 27.86 -79.21 -5.01
CA ALA A 215 27.77 -77.77 -4.78
C ALA A 215 27.72 -76.96 -6.10
N ILE A 216 28.35 -77.41 -7.19
CA ILE A 216 28.40 -76.66 -8.46
C ILE A 216 27.03 -76.74 -9.17
N SER A 217 26.42 -77.93 -9.23
CA SER A 217 25.08 -78.08 -9.79
C SER A 217 24.05 -77.37 -8.94
N ALA A 218 24.18 -77.42 -7.61
CA ALA A 218 23.32 -76.68 -6.70
C ALA A 218 23.41 -75.16 -6.93
N VAL A 219 24.61 -74.59 -7.06
CA VAL A 219 24.81 -73.16 -7.36
C VAL A 219 24.14 -72.76 -8.68
N ARG A 220 24.32 -73.53 -9.76
CA ARG A 220 23.68 -73.25 -11.06
C ARG A 220 22.15 -73.32 -10.98
N LEU A 221 21.61 -74.31 -10.26
CA LEU A 221 20.17 -74.45 -10.06
C LEU A 221 19.61 -73.34 -9.16
N TYR A 222 20.34 -72.91 -8.13
CA TYR A 222 19.97 -71.76 -7.30
C TYR A 222 19.95 -70.46 -8.11
N LEU A 223 20.91 -70.25 -9.00
CA LEU A 223 20.91 -69.08 -9.90
C LEU A 223 19.72 -69.14 -10.88
N LYS A 224 19.46 -70.31 -11.48
CA LYS A 224 18.31 -70.51 -12.37
C LYS A 224 16.97 -70.32 -11.64
N GLY A 225 16.90 -70.74 -10.38
CA GLY A 225 15.74 -70.59 -9.51
C GLY A 225 15.61 -69.22 -8.83
N GLY A 226 16.41 -68.21 -9.21
CA GLY A 226 16.32 -66.86 -8.66
C GLY A 226 16.76 -66.72 -7.21
N MET A 227 17.58 -67.64 -6.70
CA MET A 227 18.14 -67.63 -5.34
C MET A 227 19.65 -67.40 -5.31
N PRO A 228 20.15 -66.26 -5.81
CA PRO A 228 21.58 -65.97 -5.85
C PRO A 228 22.22 -65.83 -4.47
N GLY A 229 21.45 -65.52 -3.43
CA GLY A 229 21.97 -65.45 -2.05
C GLY A 229 22.46 -66.79 -1.50
N LYS A 230 21.73 -67.90 -1.77
CA LYS A 230 22.16 -69.26 -1.38
C LYS A 230 23.34 -69.72 -2.23
N ALA A 231 23.33 -69.37 -3.52
CA ALA A 231 24.47 -69.60 -4.39
C ALA A 231 25.74 -68.90 -3.87
N ALA A 232 25.63 -67.64 -3.43
CA ALA A 232 26.74 -66.85 -2.91
C ALA A 232 27.34 -67.40 -1.61
N THR A 233 26.52 -67.92 -0.69
CA THR A 233 27.02 -68.55 0.55
C THR A 233 27.79 -69.82 0.25
N ILE A 234 27.25 -70.69 -0.60
CA ILE A 234 27.91 -71.94 -0.99
C ILE A 234 29.24 -71.66 -1.69
N VAL A 235 29.29 -70.65 -2.57
CA VAL A 235 30.53 -70.26 -3.27
C VAL A 235 31.54 -69.59 -2.34
N ALA A 236 31.09 -68.81 -1.35
CA ALA A 236 31.98 -68.20 -0.36
C ALA A 236 32.59 -69.23 0.62
N ASP A 237 31.86 -70.31 0.92
CA ASP A 237 32.31 -71.39 1.80
C ASP A 237 33.20 -72.41 1.08
N MET A 238 33.22 -72.39 -0.27
CA MET A 238 34.19 -73.16 -1.07
C MET A 238 35.59 -72.52 -0.99
N GLU A 239 36.35 -72.87 0.05
CA GLU A 239 37.76 -72.48 0.18
C GLU A 239 38.56 -72.95 -1.06
N GLY A 240 38.99 -72.01 -1.91
CA GLY A 240 39.95 -72.25 -2.99
C GLY A 240 39.40 -72.33 -4.43
N SER A 241 38.13 -72.02 -4.70
CA SER A 241 37.62 -72.03 -6.09
C SER A 241 37.89 -70.70 -6.82
N GLN A 242 38.98 -70.63 -7.60
CA GLN A 242 39.28 -69.53 -8.54
C GLN A 242 38.41 -69.56 -9.82
N ASN A 243 37.17 -70.07 -9.77
CA ASN A 243 36.27 -69.99 -10.92
C ASN A 243 35.72 -68.56 -11.05
N SER A 244 36.54 -67.67 -11.63
CA SER A 244 36.21 -66.27 -11.89
C SER A 244 34.86 -66.12 -12.63
N GLU A 245 34.54 -67.06 -13.52
CA GLU A 245 33.27 -67.09 -14.26
C GLU A 245 32.06 -67.37 -13.35
N LEU A 246 32.19 -68.27 -12.37
CA LEU A 246 31.13 -68.52 -11.38
C LEU A 246 30.99 -67.34 -10.42
N LEU A 247 32.09 -66.71 -10.01
CA LEU A 247 32.07 -65.51 -9.17
C LEU A 247 31.38 -64.34 -9.88
N GLU A 248 31.70 -64.10 -11.15
CA GLU A 248 31.08 -63.05 -11.95
C GLU A 248 29.60 -63.32 -12.22
N THR A 249 29.21 -64.56 -12.52
CA THR A 249 27.80 -64.91 -12.73
C THR A 249 26.98 -64.80 -11.44
N VAL A 250 27.53 -65.22 -10.29
CA VAL A 250 26.88 -65.03 -8.97
C VAL A 250 26.77 -63.55 -8.64
N ALA A 251 27.84 -62.76 -8.82
CA ALA A 251 27.81 -61.31 -8.57
C ALA A 251 26.84 -60.58 -9.49
N ALA A 252 26.83 -60.90 -10.78
CA ALA A 252 25.90 -60.34 -11.76
C ALA A 252 24.46 -60.70 -11.40
N SER A 253 24.20 -61.93 -10.96
CA SER A 253 22.88 -62.36 -10.52
C SER A 253 22.45 -61.70 -9.20
N LEU A 254 23.35 -61.52 -8.23
CA LEU A 254 23.05 -60.78 -7.00
C LEU A 254 22.69 -59.32 -7.31
N SER A 255 23.43 -58.68 -8.21
CA SER A 255 23.15 -57.32 -8.68
C SER A 255 21.83 -57.23 -9.44
N ALA A 256 21.56 -58.17 -10.37
CA ALA A 256 20.32 -58.21 -11.14
C ALA A 256 19.07 -58.43 -10.27
N ASN A 257 19.22 -59.11 -9.12
CA ASN A 257 18.14 -59.32 -8.14
C ASN A 257 18.09 -58.24 -7.05
N ASN A 258 18.80 -57.11 -7.21
CA ASN A 258 18.90 -56.01 -6.24
C ASN A 258 19.38 -56.45 -4.83
N MET A 259 20.09 -57.58 -4.72
CA MET A 259 20.65 -58.09 -3.46
C MET A 259 22.04 -57.52 -3.19
N HIS A 260 22.15 -56.19 -3.22
CA HIS A 260 23.44 -55.49 -3.21
C HIS A 260 24.20 -55.59 -1.89
N GLU A 261 23.53 -55.65 -0.74
CA GLU A 261 24.19 -55.87 0.57
C GLU A 261 24.90 -57.23 0.60
N LYS A 262 24.21 -58.29 0.18
CA LYS A 262 24.80 -59.64 0.07
C LYS A 262 25.90 -59.71 -0.98
N ALA A 263 25.81 -58.92 -2.06
CA ALA A 263 26.90 -58.78 -3.03
C ALA A 263 28.14 -58.11 -2.40
N GLY A 264 27.94 -57.09 -1.56
CA GLY A 264 29.01 -56.47 -0.78
C GLY A 264 29.67 -57.45 0.18
N ASP A 265 28.88 -58.20 0.97
CA ASP A 265 29.39 -59.23 1.89
C ASP A 265 30.20 -60.30 1.12
N PHE A 266 29.69 -60.71 -0.04
CA PHE A 266 30.34 -61.66 -0.93
C PHE A 266 31.69 -61.14 -1.44
N PHE A 267 31.75 -59.91 -1.97
CA PHE A 267 33.01 -59.31 -2.43
C PHE A 267 33.99 -59.06 -1.29
N GLN A 268 33.51 -58.70 -0.09
CA GLN A 268 34.36 -58.48 1.08
C GLN A 268 35.01 -59.78 1.55
N LYS A 269 34.26 -60.90 1.59
CA LYS A 269 34.82 -62.23 1.89
C LYS A 269 35.87 -62.68 0.86
N LEU A 270 35.72 -62.25 -0.40
CA LEU A 270 36.67 -62.52 -1.48
C LEU A 270 37.87 -61.55 -1.51
N GLY A 271 37.94 -60.59 -0.59
CA GLY A 271 39.03 -59.61 -0.53
C GLY A 271 38.98 -58.51 -1.60
N MET A 272 37.86 -58.34 -2.31
CA MET A 272 37.68 -57.32 -3.35
C MET A 272 37.05 -56.04 -2.77
N SER A 273 37.80 -55.31 -1.95
CA SER A 273 37.30 -54.19 -1.14
C SER A 273 36.65 -53.04 -1.94
N GLU A 274 37.18 -52.67 -3.11
CA GLU A 274 36.60 -51.60 -3.95
C GLU A 274 35.20 -51.99 -4.48
N ARG A 275 35.05 -53.22 -4.99
CA ARG A 275 33.77 -53.73 -5.50
C ARG A 275 32.76 -53.95 -4.38
N ALA A 276 33.25 -54.35 -3.20
CA ALA A 276 32.42 -54.48 -2.00
C ALA A 276 31.84 -53.12 -1.59
N LEU A 277 32.66 -52.07 -1.59
CA LEU A 277 32.21 -50.72 -1.25
C LEU A 277 31.17 -50.18 -2.24
N GLU A 278 31.41 -50.36 -3.55
CA GLU A 278 30.45 -49.96 -4.59
C GLU A 278 29.12 -50.72 -4.45
N ALA A 279 29.17 -52.02 -4.12
CA ALA A 279 27.98 -52.82 -3.87
C ALA A 279 27.23 -52.35 -2.62
N TYR A 280 27.92 -52.06 -1.51
CA TYR A 280 27.28 -51.53 -0.31
C TYR A 280 26.64 -50.16 -0.53
N ARG A 281 27.31 -49.26 -1.28
CA ARG A 281 26.73 -47.97 -1.69
C ARG A 281 25.46 -48.15 -2.53
N LYS A 282 25.50 -48.99 -3.58
CA LYS A 282 24.32 -49.30 -4.41
C LYS A 282 23.17 -49.92 -3.60
N GLY A 283 23.51 -50.76 -2.63
CA GLY A 283 22.56 -51.37 -1.71
C GLY A 283 22.06 -50.48 -0.59
N LYS A 284 22.57 -49.25 -0.49
CA LYS A 284 22.28 -48.32 0.62
C LYS A 284 22.60 -48.92 2.00
N ALA A 285 23.52 -49.88 2.05
CA ALA A 285 24.01 -50.53 3.26
C ALA A 285 25.15 -49.70 3.87
N PHE A 286 24.87 -48.43 4.17
CA PHE A 286 25.89 -47.44 4.55
C PHE A 286 26.67 -47.81 5.80
N ARG A 287 26.04 -48.46 6.79
CA ARG A 287 26.74 -48.96 7.98
C ARG A 287 27.92 -49.87 7.62
N ARG A 288 27.69 -50.86 6.74
CA ARG A 288 28.73 -51.78 6.28
C ARG A 288 29.76 -51.08 5.41
N ALA A 289 29.32 -50.16 4.55
CA ALA A 289 30.19 -49.34 3.73
C ALA A 289 31.16 -48.50 4.58
N VAL A 290 30.66 -47.83 5.62
CA VAL A 290 31.47 -47.01 6.54
C VAL A 290 32.40 -47.87 7.38
N GLU A 291 31.94 -49.03 7.90
CA GLU A 291 32.80 -49.97 8.63
C GLU A 291 33.99 -50.42 7.76
N LEU A 292 33.77 -50.73 6.48
CA LEU A 292 34.82 -51.07 5.52
C LEU A 292 35.70 -49.86 5.16
N ALA A 293 35.11 -48.70 4.93
CA ALA A 293 35.83 -47.48 4.55
C ALA A 293 36.73 -46.97 5.70
N ARG A 294 36.33 -47.13 6.96
CA ARG A 294 37.17 -46.77 8.12
C ARG A 294 38.48 -47.55 8.17
N THR A 295 38.52 -48.78 7.63
CA THR A 295 39.73 -49.61 7.59
C THR A 295 40.52 -49.46 6.28
N GLU A 296 39.84 -49.50 5.13
CA GLU A 296 40.47 -49.60 3.81
C GLU A 296 40.43 -48.27 3.01
N PHE A 297 39.43 -47.41 3.22
CA PHE A 297 39.21 -46.18 2.44
C PHE A 297 38.90 -44.93 3.29
N PRO A 298 39.80 -44.45 4.17
CA PRO A 298 39.47 -43.38 5.14
C PRO A 298 39.02 -42.05 4.52
N ARG A 299 39.43 -41.76 3.28
CA ARG A 299 39.05 -40.54 2.54
C ARG A 299 37.58 -40.53 2.15
N GLU A 300 36.99 -41.70 1.92
CA GLU A 300 35.62 -41.85 1.44
C GLU A 300 34.60 -41.85 2.59
N VAL A 301 35.05 -41.92 3.85
CA VAL A 301 34.18 -41.94 5.03
C VAL A 301 33.31 -40.69 5.10
N VAL A 302 33.86 -39.49 4.86
CA VAL A 302 33.10 -38.23 4.92
C VAL A 302 31.97 -38.21 3.88
N GLU A 303 32.25 -38.66 2.66
CA GLU A 303 31.23 -38.75 1.59
C GLU A 303 30.16 -39.80 1.93
N LEU A 304 30.56 -40.96 2.46
CA LEU A 304 29.64 -42.01 2.88
C LEU A 304 28.74 -41.59 4.05
N GLU A 305 29.27 -40.83 5.02
CA GLU A 305 28.49 -40.30 6.15
C GLU A 305 27.46 -39.26 5.66
N ASP A 306 27.78 -38.44 4.64
CA ASP A 306 26.81 -37.53 4.01
C ASP A 306 25.72 -38.30 3.25
N GLU A 307 26.10 -39.27 2.40
CA GLU A 307 25.15 -40.14 1.68
C GLU A 307 24.24 -40.92 2.66
N TRP A 308 24.79 -41.36 3.79
CA TRP A 308 24.02 -42.03 4.83
C TRP A 308 23.03 -41.07 5.50
N GLY A 309 23.48 -39.85 5.84
CA GLY A 309 22.61 -38.80 6.34
C GLY A 309 21.45 -38.51 5.39
N GLU A 310 21.71 -38.30 4.11
CA GLU A 310 20.68 -38.07 3.08
C GLU A 310 19.72 -39.25 2.94
N HIS A 311 20.23 -40.47 3.00
CA HIS A 311 19.39 -41.65 2.96
C HIS A 311 18.45 -41.73 4.17
N LEU A 312 18.95 -41.46 5.38
CA LEU A 312 18.12 -41.41 6.59
C LEU A 312 17.05 -40.33 6.51
N VAL A 313 17.40 -39.16 5.96
CA VAL A 313 16.45 -38.08 5.64
C VAL A 313 15.35 -38.58 4.69
N SER A 314 15.72 -39.31 3.62
CA SER A 314 14.75 -39.90 2.68
C SER A 314 13.81 -40.91 3.33
N GLN A 315 14.27 -41.60 4.38
CA GLN A 315 13.46 -42.50 5.21
C GLN A 315 12.69 -41.79 6.34
N LYS A 316 12.75 -40.45 6.41
CA LYS A 316 12.18 -39.62 7.49
C LYS A 316 12.79 -39.83 8.87
N GLN A 317 13.97 -40.44 8.96
CA GLN A 317 14.71 -40.65 10.20
C GLN A 317 15.66 -39.49 10.49
N MET A 318 15.10 -38.29 10.67
CA MET A 318 15.85 -37.04 10.78
C MET A 318 16.78 -37.01 12.01
N ASP A 319 16.37 -37.56 13.16
CA ASP A 319 17.16 -37.53 14.40
C ASP A 319 18.47 -38.33 14.30
N ALA A 320 18.42 -39.48 13.62
CA ALA A 320 19.62 -40.29 13.36
C ALA A 320 20.56 -39.60 12.37
N ALA A 321 20.02 -38.92 11.35
CA ALA A 321 20.78 -38.23 10.32
C ALA A 321 21.65 -37.08 10.87
N ILE A 322 21.26 -36.45 11.98
CA ILE A 322 21.97 -35.29 12.56
C ILE A 322 23.44 -35.62 12.82
N ASN A 323 23.71 -36.75 13.48
CA ASN A 323 25.07 -37.13 13.85
C ASN A 323 25.91 -37.42 12.61
N HIS A 324 25.33 -38.08 11.61
CA HIS A 324 26.02 -38.39 10.35
C HIS A 324 26.37 -37.11 9.57
N PHE A 325 25.47 -36.12 9.50
CA PHE A 325 25.80 -34.82 8.89
C PHE A 325 26.87 -34.05 9.67
N ILE A 326 26.92 -34.18 11.00
CA ILE A 326 28.00 -33.59 11.82
C ILE A 326 29.33 -34.26 11.52
N GLU A 327 29.37 -35.60 11.47
CA GLU A 327 30.58 -36.37 11.14
C GLU A 327 31.06 -36.10 9.71
N ALA A 328 30.14 -35.83 8.78
CA ALA A 328 30.43 -35.42 7.40
C ALA A 328 30.86 -33.94 7.26
N GLY A 329 30.81 -33.14 8.34
CA GLY A 329 31.11 -31.71 8.30
C GLY A 329 30.03 -30.84 7.62
N GLN A 330 28.86 -31.40 7.31
CA GLN A 330 27.73 -30.72 6.67
C GLN A 330 26.81 -30.06 7.71
N SER A 331 27.27 -28.98 8.32
CA SER A 331 26.57 -28.30 9.43
C SER A 331 25.18 -27.79 9.07
N ILE A 332 24.98 -27.25 7.87
CA ILE A 332 23.69 -26.73 7.37
C ILE A 332 22.64 -27.86 7.34
N LYS A 333 22.97 -28.99 6.71
CA LYS A 333 22.10 -30.18 6.65
C LYS A 333 21.80 -30.72 8.06
N ALA A 334 22.80 -30.72 8.96
CA ALA A 334 22.62 -31.13 10.35
C ALA A 334 21.63 -30.22 11.12
N ILE A 335 21.70 -28.90 10.91
CA ILE A 335 20.78 -27.93 11.53
C ILE A 335 19.36 -28.16 11.02
N GLU A 336 19.16 -28.32 9.72
CA GLU A 336 17.85 -28.57 9.13
C GLU A 336 17.23 -29.88 9.60
N ALA A 337 18.04 -30.94 9.67
CA ALA A 337 17.63 -32.23 10.25
C ALA A 337 17.24 -32.08 11.72
N ALA A 338 18.02 -31.36 12.52
CA ALA A 338 17.75 -31.13 13.95
C ALA A 338 16.47 -30.31 14.17
N LEU A 339 16.24 -29.27 13.38
CA LEU A 339 15.01 -28.47 13.42
C LEU A 339 13.78 -29.30 13.02
N THR A 340 13.90 -30.12 11.98
CA THR A 340 12.81 -31.00 11.51
C THR A 340 12.50 -32.10 12.53
N ALA A 341 13.54 -32.66 13.18
CA ALA A 341 13.43 -33.63 14.27
C ALA A 341 12.95 -33.02 15.60
N ARG A 342 12.74 -31.69 15.66
CA ARG A 342 12.40 -30.94 16.89
C ARG A 342 13.43 -31.08 18.01
N GLN A 343 14.69 -31.36 17.67
CA GLN A 343 15.82 -31.40 18.60
C GLN A 343 16.43 -30.01 18.77
N TRP A 344 15.66 -29.08 19.36
CA TRP A 344 16.01 -27.66 19.42
C TRP A 344 17.30 -27.36 20.18
N SER A 345 17.61 -28.10 21.25
CA SER A 345 18.85 -27.94 22.01
C SER A 345 20.09 -28.32 21.20
N LYS A 346 20.03 -29.44 20.46
CA LYS A 346 21.08 -29.82 19.50
C LYS A 346 21.20 -28.79 18.38
N ALA A 347 20.07 -28.34 17.82
CA ALA A 347 20.06 -27.32 16.78
C ALA A 347 20.74 -26.02 17.24
N VAL A 348 20.44 -25.54 18.45
CA VAL A 348 21.12 -24.35 19.03
C VAL A 348 22.62 -24.57 19.11
N HIS A 349 23.07 -25.70 19.66
CA HIS A 349 24.51 -25.98 19.79
C HIS A 349 25.23 -26.04 18.44
N ILE A 350 24.60 -26.61 17.42
CA ILE A 350 25.18 -26.67 16.06
C ILE A 350 25.18 -25.28 15.43
N VAL A 351 24.11 -24.50 15.57
CA VAL A 351 24.01 -23.13 15.03
C VAL A 351 25.01 -22.19 15.70
N GLU A 352 25.24 -22.31 17.01
CA GLU A 352 26.19 -21.47 17.75
C GLU A 352 27.65 -21.70 17.36
N SER A 353 27.98 -22.85 16.77
CA SER A 353 29.32 -23.15 16.26
C SER A 353 29.55 -22.71 14.81
N GLN A 354 28.52 -22.20 14.12
CA GLN A 354 28.64 -21.71 12.73
C GLN A 354 28.93 -20.21 12.64
N ASP A 355 29.29 -19.77 11.44
CA ASP A 355 29.48 -18.36 11.14
C ASP A 355 28.21 -17.54 11.44
N PRO A 356 28.35 -16.33 12.02
CA PRO A 356 27.21 -15.50 12.43
C PRO A 356 26.20 -15.21 11.33
N ASP A 357 26.62 -15.14 10.06
CA ASP A 357 25.74 -14.83 8.94
C ASP A 357 24.83 -16.01 8.56
N VAL A 358 25.35 -17.24 8.60
CA VAL A 358 24.55 -18.46 8.37
C VAL A 358 23.62 -18.70 9.57
N ALA A 359 24.10 -18.40 10.78
CA ALA A 359 23.35 -18.63 12.01
C ALA A 359 22.09 -17.74 12.16
N LYS A 360 22.07 -16.54 11.56
CA LYS A 360 20.95 -15.57 11.67
C LYS A 360 19.60 -16.17 11.25
N GLU A 361 19.56 -16.88 10.13
CA GLU A 361 18.31 -17.46 9.61
C GLU A 361 17.73 -18.52 10.57
N TYR A 362 18.61 -19.38 11.09
CA TYR A 362 18.21 -20.44 12.01
C TYR A 362 17.82 -19.90 13.38
N PHE A 363 18.48 -18.85 13.89
CA PHE A 363 18.08 -18.20 15.14
C PHE A 363 16.65 -17.66 15.08
N LYS A 364 16.20 -17.16 13.93
CA LYS A 364 14.81 -16.73 13.76
C LYS A 364 13.81 -17.88 13.93
N ARG A 365 14.08 -19.04 13.31
CA ARG A 365 13.21 -20.23 13.43
C ARG A 365 13.21 -20.79 14.86
N ILE A 366 14.36 -20.77 15.54
CA ILE A 366 14.49 -21.17 16.94
C ILE A 366 13.70 -20.21 17.85
N ALA A 367 13.79 -18.90 17.61
CA ALA A 367 13.05 -17.89 18.37
C ALA A 367 11.53 -18.08 18.24
N GLN A 368 11.02 -18.36 17.03
CA GLN A 368 9.60 -18.65 16.79
C GLN A 368 9.10 -19.88 17.56
N HIS A 369 9.93 -20.92 17.68
CA HIS A 369 9.59 -22.08 18.51
C HIS A 369 9.49 -21.70 19.98
N TYR A 370 10.47 -20.99 20.53
CA TYR A 370 10.42 -20.54 21.93
C TYR A 370 9.26 -19.57 22.21
N GLU A 371 8.88 -18.72 21.24
CA GLU A 371 7.63 -17.92 21.30
C GLU A 371 6.41 -18.83 21.41
N SER A 372 6.29 -19.84 20.55
CA SER A 372 5.15 -20.78 20.58
C SER A 372 5.09 -21.63 21.85
N ALA A 373 6.24 -21.91 22.47
CA ALA A 373 6.36 -22.62 23.73
C ALA A 373 6.11 -21.72 24.97
N GLY A 374 5.93 -20.41 24.77
CA GLY A 374 5.72 -19.44 25.85
C GLY A 374 6.99 -19.04 26.62
N ASN A 375 8.17 -19.45 26.16
CA ASN A 375 9.45 -19.06 26.77
C ASN A 375 9.99 -17.78 26.09
N TYR A 376 9.38 -16.65 26.44
CA TYR A 376 9.68 -15.34 25.85
C TYR A 376 11.12 -14.84 26.06
N PRO A 377 11.79 -15.07 27.21
CA PRO A 377 13.19 -14.65 27.40
C PRO A 377 14.18 -15.33 26.45
N GLU A 378 14.04 -16.64 26.22
CA GLU A 378 14.88 -17.33 25.23
C GLU A 378 14.53 -16.89 23.81
N ALA A 379 13.25 -16.69 23.50
CA ALA A 379 12.82 -16.15 22.21
C ALA A 379 13.40 -14.75 21.95
N GLU A 380 13.42 -13.86 22.95
CA GLU A 380 14.06 -12.54 22.87
C GLU A 380 15.54 -12.67 22.50
N LYS A 381 16.29 -13.51 23.22
CA LYS A 381 17.72 -13.74 22.96
C LYS A 381 17.97 -14.14 21.50
N TYR A 382 17.20 -15.08 20.97
CA TYR A 382 17.40 -15.55 19.59
C TYR A 382 16.86 -14.57 18.55
N TYR A 383 15.77 -13.84 18.80
CA TYR A 383 15.30 -12.78 17.90
C TYR A 383 16.33 -11.66 17.75
N LEU A 384 16.96 -11.24 18.86
CA LEU A 384 18.04 -10.25 18.82
C LEU A 384 19.27 -10.77 18.05
N ARG A 385 19.68 -12.02 18.28
CA ARG A 385 20.81 -12.65 17.56
C ARG A 385 20.54 -12.85 16.07
N SER A 386 19.28 -13.04 15.69
CA SER A 386 18.88 -13.13 14.27
C SER A 386 18.85 -11.78 13.55
N GLY A 387 19.04 -10.66 14.26
CA GLY A 387 19.01 -9.32 13.66
C GLY A 387 17.60 -8.81 13.35
N VAL A 388 16.55 -9.43 13.90
CA VAL A 388 15.15 -8.98 13.74
C VAL A 388 14.52 -8.57 15.08
N PRO A 389 14.97 -7.47 15.71
CA PRO A 389 14.42 -6.97 16.98
C PRO A 389 12.92 -6.64 16.89
N ALA A 390 12.43 -6.28 15.69
CA ALA A 390 11.02 -6.00 15.44
C ALA A 390 10.10 -7.20 15.77
N ASP A 391 10.56 -8.44 15.54
CA ASP A 391 9.75 -9.63 15.83
C ASP A 391 9.70 -9.92 17.34
N ALA A 392 10.78 -9.62 18.10
CA ALA A 392 10.76 -9.65 19.57
C ALA A 392 9.80 -8.61 20.16
N VAL A 393 9.79 -7.39 19.60
CA VAL A 393 8.85 -6.34 20.02
C VAL A 393 7.41 -6.76 19.74
N LYS A 394 7.13 -7.34 18.57
CA LYS A 394 5.79 -7.89 18.26
C LYS A 394 5.38 -9.00 19.22
N MET A 395 6.30 -9.91 19.56
CA MET A 395 6.05 -10.98 20.53
C MET A 395 5.62 -10.41 21.88
N TYR A 396 6.42 -9.53 22.49
CA TYR A 396 6.06 -8.92 23.78
C TYR A 396 4.80 -8.05 23.71
N SER A 397 4.57 -7.38 22.58
CA SER A 397 3.32 -6.64 22.34
C SER A 397 2.08 -7.55 22.34
N LYS A 398 2.16 -8.76 21.75
CA LYS A 398 1.06 -9.73 21.77
C LYS A 398 0.75 -10.22 23.20
N VAL A 399 1.79 -10.41 24.01
CA VAL A 399 1.67 -10.87 25.40
C VAL A 399 1.15 -9.76 26.32
N GLY A 400 1.17 -8.50 25.86
CA GLY A 400 0.77 -7.33 26.64
C GLY A 400 1.86 -6.83 27.60
N ASN A 401 3.11 -7.30 27.44
CA ASN A 401 4.25 -6.80 28.20
C ASN A 401 4.88 -5.61 27.45
N TRP A 402 4.25 -4.46 27.58
CA TRP A 402 4.61 -3.24 26.84
C TRP A 402 5.94 -2.63 27.28
N GLU A 403 6.32 -2.81 28.55
CA GLU A 403 7.56 -2.25 29.10
C GLU A 403 8.80 -2.91 28.47
N THR A 404 8.79 -4.24 28.36
CA THR A 404 9.89 -4.96 27.70
C THR A 404 9.90 -4.72 26.20
N ALA A 405 8.72 -4.66 25.56
CA ALA A 405 8.59 -4.31 24.15
C ALA A 405 9.17 -2.91 23.87
N HIS A 406 8.92 -1.93 24.73
CA HIS A 406 9.45 -0.57 24.60
C HIS A 406 10.95 -0.50 24.84
N ARG A 407 11.46 -1.17 25.87
CA ARG A 407 12.91 -1.27 26.11
C ARG A 407 13.67 -1.78 24.89
N ILE A 408 13.18 -2.87 24.29
CA ILE A 408 13.84 -3.51 23.13
C ILE A 408 13.72 -2.61 21.89
N ALA A 409 12.55 -2.02 21.67
CA ALA A 409 12.31 -1.12 20.55
C ALA A 409 13.28 0.09 20.60
N THR A 410 13.39 0.75 21.75
CA THR A 410 14.25 1.93 21.91
C THR A 410 15.74 1.59 21.89
N SER A 411 16.14 0.38 22.31
CA SER A 411 17.56 0.00 22.35
C SER A 411 18.10 -0.57 21.03
N TYR A 412 17.28 -1.21 20.21
CA TYR A 412 17.73 -1.95 19.01
C TYR A 412 17.09 -1.50 17.69
N MET A 413 16.08 -0.64 17.69
CA MET A 413 15.41 -0.16 16.48
C MET A 413 15.58 1.35 16.30
N SER A 414 15.40 1.83 15.07
CA SER A 414 15.39 3.27 14.80
C SER A 414 14.09 3.93 15.27
N GLU A 415 14.13 5.21 15.67
CA GLU A 415 12.93 5.94 16.13
C GLU A 415 11.76 5.89 15.13
N ALA A 416 12.05 5.89 13.82
CA ALA A 416 11.04 5.80 12.77
C ALA A 416 10.36 4.41 12.73
N GLU A 417 11.12 3.33 12.89
CA GLU A 417 10.58 1.97 12.92
C GLU A 417 9.78 1.71 14.20
N VAL A 418 10.23 2.24 15.33
CA VAL A 418 9.49 2.21 16.60
C VAL A 418 8.16 2.92 16.44
N THR A 419 8.18 4.15 15.89
CA THR A 419 6.98 4.95 15.64
C THR A 419 5.96 4.18 14.79
N MET A 420 6.40 3.62 13.66
CA MET A 420 5.54 2.85 12.75
C MET A 420 4.91 1.62 13.43
N LEU A 421 5.71 0.86 14.20
CA LEU A 421 5.24 -0.35 14.88
C LEU A 421 4.15 -0.03 15.91
N TYR A 422 4.36 1.01 16.72
CA TYR A 422 3.42 1.41 17.76
C TYR A 422 2.13 2.00 17.17
N ILE A 423 2.22 2.81 16.11
CA ILE A 423 1.04 3.31 15.38
C ILE A 423 0.22 2.15 14.82
N THR A 424 0.87 1.18 14.17
CA THR A 424 0.19 0.00 13.60
C THR A 424 -0.52 -0.81 14.68
N GLN A 425 0.11 -0.98 15.84
CA GLN A 425 -0.48 -1.69 16.96
C GLN A 425 -1.62 -0.88 17.63
N ALA A 426 -1.47 0.43 17.75
CA ALA A 426 -2.50 1.33 18.25
C ALA A 426 -3.75 1.29 17.37
N GLN A 427 -3.60 1.26 16.04
CA GLN A 427 -4.71 1.09 15.09
C GLN A 427 -5.43 -0.26 15.24
N ARG A 428 -4.70 -1.34 15.54
CA ARG A 428 -5.32 -2.65 15.86
C ARG A 428 -6.08 -2.62 17.18
N LEU A 429 -5.58 -1.88 18.17
CA LEU A 429 -6.29 -1.68 19.44
C LEU A 429 -7.52 -0.78 19.26
N GLU A 430 -7.44 0.22 18.39
CA GLU A 430 -8.57 1.05 17.97
C GLU A 430 -9.66 0.18 17.31
N SER A 431 -9.31 -0.68 16.36
CA SER A 431 -10.28 -1.55 15.68
C SER A 431 -10.90 -2.62 16.60
N SER A 432 -10.20 -3.03 17.66
CA SER A 432 -10.73 -3.91 18.71
C SER A 432 -11.51 -3.17 19.81
N GLY A 433 -11.62 -1.84 19.74
CA GLY A 433 -12.36 -1.01 20.69
C GLY A 433 -11.63 -0.70 22.01
N ARG A 434 -10.35 -1.11 22.16
CA ARG A 434 -9.51 -0.86 23.35
C ARG A 434 -8.86 0.53 23.29
N LEU A 435 -9.68 1.57 23.21
CA LEU A 435 -9.25 2.95 22.94
C LEU A 435 -8.24 3.51 23.96
N LYS A 436 -8.36 3.18 25.25
CA LYS A 436 -7.43 3.67 26.29
C LYS A 436 -6.01 3.16 26.11
N GLU A 437 -5.85 1.95 25.59
CA GLU A 437 -4.53 1.35 25.34
C GLU A 437 -3.93 1.86 24.04
N ALA A 438 -4.77 2.06 23.02
CA ALA A 438 -4.38 2.75 21.79
C ALA A 438 -3.90 4.18 22.08
N GLU A 439 -4.60 4.93 22.96
CA GLU A 439 -4.16 6.25 23.42
C GLU A 439 -2.76 6.19 24.04
N LYS A 440 -2.49 5.22 24.94
CA LYS A 440 -1.16 5.07 25.54
C LYS A 440 -0.06 4.86 24.49
N LEU A 441 -0.33 4.04 23.48
CA LEU A 441 0.64 3.79 22.40
C LEU A 441 0.87 5.04 21.54
N TYR A 442 -0.18 5.78 21.18
CA TYR A 442 -0.03 7.04 20.44
C TYR A 442 0.74 8.10 21.24
N LEU A 443 0.48 8.22 22.54
CA LEU A 443 1.19 9.16 23.41
C LEU A 443 2.65 8.75 23.66
N MET A 444 2.96 7.45 23.74
CA MET A 444 4.35 6.96 23.87
C MET A 444 5.22 7.33 22.66
N VAL A 445 4.60 7.49 21.50
CA VAL A 445 5.26 7.83 20.22
C VAL A 445 5.20 9.34 19.95
N ASN A 446 4.65 10.11 20.88
CA ASN A 446 4.46 11.56 20.76
C ASN A 446 3.58 11.97 19.56
N GLU A 447 2.58 11.15 19.23
CA GLU A 447 1.60 11.39 18.16
C GLU A 447 0.18 11.61 18.74
N PRO A 448 -0.06 12.72 19.47
CA PRO A 448 -1.34 12.99 20.12
C PRO A 448 -2.49 13.22 19.13
N ASP A 449 -2.20 13.67 17.91
CA ASP A 449 -3.21 13.96 16.89
C ASP A 449 -3.94 12.70 16.40
N LEU A 450 -3.22 11.57 16.32
CA LEU A 450 -3.82 10.27 16.02
C LEU A 450 -4.77 9.80 17.14
N ALA A 451 -4.40 10.03 18.40
CA ALA A 451 -5.27 9.73 19.55
C ALA A 451 -6.51 10.63 19.59
N ILE A 452 -6.37 11.91 19.27
CA ILE A 452 -7.49 12.86 19.15
C ILE A 452 -8.46 12.41 18.05
N ASN A 453 -7.94 12.04 16.88
CA ASN A 453 -8.75 11.57 15.75
C ASN A 453 -9.47 10.25 16.07
N MET A 454 -8.81 9.32 16.75
CA MET A 454 -9.41 8.08 17.23
C MET A 454 -10.66 8.34 18.11
N TYR A 455 -10.54 9.23 19.10
CA TYR A 455 -11.67 9.57 19.97
C TYR A 455 -12.77 10.35 19.24
N LYS A 456 -12.40 11.18 18.24
CA LYS A 456 -13.35 11.86 17.34
C LYS A 456 -14.19 10.83 16.56
N LYS A 457 -13.56 9.84 15.93
CA LYS A 457 -14.26 8.76 15.20
C LYS A 457 -15.18 7.95 16.10
N SER A 458 -14.76 7.71 17.34
CA SER A 458 -15.50 6.92 18.33
C SER A 458 -16.61 7.71 19.05
N ARG A 459 -16.87 8.98 18.68
CA ARG A 459 -17.82 9.89 19.34
C ARG A 459 -17.62 10.04 20.86
N ARG A 460 -16.39 9.90 21.35
CA ARG A 460 -16.00 10.06 22.76
C ARG A 460 -15.39 11.45 22.96
N PHE A 461 -16.21 12.48 22.82
CA PHE A 461 -15.76 13.86 22.74
C PHE A 461 -15.09 14.37 24.03
N ASP A 462 -15.46 13.86 25.20
CA ASP A 462 -14.84 14.24 26.48
C ASP A 462 -13.33 13.90 26.51
N HIS A 463 -12.98 12.71 26.04
CA HIS A 463 -11.58 12.28 25.97
C HIS A 463 -10.81 13.01 24.87
N MET A 464 -11.48 13.33 23.76
CA MET A 464 -10.93 14.16 22.69
C MET A 464 -10.59 15.56 23.20
N ILE A 465 -11.53 16.25 23.86
CA ILE A 465 -11.34 17.60 24.41
C ILE A 465 -10.24 17.60 25.47
N ARG A 466 -10.15 16.57 26.32
CA ARG A 466 -9.03 16.42 27.27
C ARG A 466 -7.68 16.41 26.56
N LEU A 467 -7.54 15.62 25.50
CA LEU A 467 -6.29 15.53 24.74
C LEU A 467 -5.97 16.83 24.00
N VAL A 468 -6.97 17.46 23.36
CA VAL A 468 -6.80 18.76 22.71
C VAL A 468 -6.38 19.82 23.73
N SER A 469 -7.02 19.87 24.91
CA SER A 469 -6.65 20.81 25.96
C SER A 469 -5.25 20.58 26.54
N GLN A 470 -4.72 19.36 26.48
CA GLN A 470 -3.41 19.02 27.03
C GLN A 470 -2.29 19.24 26.01
N TYR A 471 -2.47 18.78 24.77
CA TYR A 471 -1.43 18.75 23.74
C TYR A 471 -1.61 19.80 22.63
N ARG A 472 -2.84 20.30 22.39
CA ARG A 472 -3.21 21.19 21.26
C ARG A 472 -4.13 22.33 21.69
N LYS A 473 -3.70 23.14 22.66
CA LYS A 473 -4.52 24.24 23.23
C LYS A 473 -4.98 25.25 22.19
N GLU A 474 -4.20 25.46 21.13
CA GLU A 474 -4.52 26.37 20.02
C GLU A 474 -5.80 25.98 19.27
N LEU A 475 -6.07 24.67 19.11
CA LEU A 475 -7.22 24.16 18.36
C LEU A 475 -8.48 23.98 19.22
N LEU A 476 -8.40 24.26 20.52
CA LEU A 476 -9.48 23.96 21.47
C LEU A 476 -10.77 24.72 21.12
N VAL A 477 -10.66 26.01 20.77
CA VAL A 477 -11.81 26.86 20.42
C VAL A 477 -12.50 26.36 19.15
N GLU A 478 -11.72 26.07 18.09
CA GLU A 478 -12.25 25.54 16.83
C GLU A 478 -12.89 24.17 17.01
N THR A 479 -12.29 23.32 17.86
CA THR A 479 -12.81 21.99 18.18
C THR A 479 -14.16 22.08 18.88
N HIS A 480 -14.30 22.98 19.86
CA HIS A 480 -15.58 23.23 20.52
C HIS A 480 -16.64 23.75 19.55
N LEU A 481 -16.27 24.66 18.64
CA LEU A 481 -17.21 25.20 17.64
C LEU A 481 -17.72 24.12 16.67
N HIS A 482 -16.80 23.31 16.11
CA HIS A 482 -17.18 22.23 15.20
C HIS A 482 -18.04 21.18 15.92
N LEU A 483 -17.73 20.86 17.17
CA LEU A 483 -18.53 19.92 17.95
C LEU A 483 -19.93 20.47 18.27
N ALA A 484 -20.03 21.77 18.58
CA ALA A 484 -21.29 22.44 18.81
C ALA A 484 -22.19 22.40 17.56
N GLN A 485 -21.64 22.69 16.38
CA GLN A 485 -22.36 22.59 15.10
C GLN A 485 -22.83 21.17 14.79
N GLN A 486 -21.99 20.17 15.07
CA GLN A 486 -22.37 18.77 14.88
C GLN A 486 -23.53 18.37 15.80
N LEU A 487 -23.47 18.75 17.08
CA LEU A 487 -24.52 18.45 18.06
C LEU A 487 -25.82 19.22 17.79
N GLU A 488 -25.71 20.44 17.25
CA GLU A 488 -26.84 21.21 16.73
C GLU A 488 -27.54 20.46 15.58
N GLY A 489 -26.78 19.93 14.62
CA GLY A 489 -27.33 19.10 13.54
C GLY A 489 -27.96 17.79 14.03
N GLU A 490 -27.49 17.24 15.16
CA GLU A 490 -28.08 16.08 15.84
C GLU A 490 -29.29 16.44 16.72
N GLY A 491 -29.61 17.73 16.89
CA GLY A 491 -30.72 18.23 17.70
C GLY A 491 -30.45 18.26 19.22
N ASN A 492 -29.20 18.03 19.65
CA ASN A 492 -28.83 18.09 21.08
C ASN A 492 -28.39 19.51 21.49
N PHE A 493 -29.37 20.41 21.56
CA PHE A 493 -29.13 21.84 21.77
C PHE A 493 -28.45 22.19 23.10
N LYS A 494 -28.68 21.43 24.17
CA LYS A 494 -28.05 21.70 25.48
C LYS A 494 -26.55 21.42 25.47
N ALA A 495 -26.13 20.32 24.86
CA ALA A 495 -24.71 20.00 24.72
C ALA A 495 -24.03 20.96 23.72
N ALA A 496 -24.73 21.33 22.64
CA ALA A 496 -24.25 22.34 21.70
C ALA A 496 -24.05 23.71 22.37
N GLU A 497 -24.99 24.15 23.22
CA GLU A 497 -24.85 25.39 24.01
C GLU A 497 -23.59 25.38 24.87
N GLN A 498 -23.33 24.29 25.60
CA GLN A 498 -22.13 24.17 26.44
C GLN A 498 -20.87 24.39 25.62
N HIS A 499 -20.76 23.73 24.46
CA HIS A 499 -19.59 23.87 23.60
C HIS A 499 -19.50 25.23 22.90
N TYR A 500 -20.62 25.84 22.49
CA TYR A 500 -20.63 27.22 21.97
C TYR A 500 -20.17 28.23 23.04
N VAL A 501 -20.59 28.04 24.30
CA VAL A 501 -20.17 28.89 25.43
C VAL A 501 -18.70 28.66 25.76
N ASP A 502 -18.21 27.42 25.79
CA ASP A 502 -16.80 27.08 26.02
C ASP A 502 -15.90 27.65 24.90
N ALA A 503 -16.40 27.70 23.66
CA ALA A 503 -15.77 28.39 22.54
C ALA A 503 -15.84 29.93 22.61
N LYS A 504 -16.50 30.49 23.64
CA LYS A 504 -16.79 31.92 23.81
C LYS A 504 -17.68 32.52 22.71
N ASP A 505 -18.39 31.70 21.95
CA ASP A 505 -19.34 32.12 20.91
C ASP A 505 -20.79 31.85 21.33
N TRP A 506 -21.21 32.54 22.40
CA TRP A 506 -22.59 32.49 22.88
C TRP A 506 -23.62 33.03 21.87
N LYS A 507 -23.19 33.82 20.87
CA LYS A 507 -24.09 34.35 19.84
C LYS A 507 -24.61 33.23 18.94
N SER A 508 -23.75 32.29 18.57
CA SER A 508 -24.14 31.10 17.81
C SER A 508 -25.13 30.23 18.59
N ALA A 509 -24.94 30.06 19.90
CA ALA A 509 -25.92 29.38 20.76
C ALA A 509 -27.29 30.09 20.79
N VAL A 510 -27.30 31.43 20.87
CA VAL A 510 -28.54 32.22 20.81
C VAL A 510 -29.23 32.06 19.46
N ASN A 511 -28.48 32.09 18.36
CA ASN A 511 -29.03 31.91 17.02
C ASN A 511 -29.58 30.50 16.79
N MET A 512 -28.90 29.47 17.29
CA MET A 512 -29.38 28.08 17.30
C MET A 512 -30.76 28.00 18.00
N TYR A 513 -30.90 28.57 19.20
CA TYR A 513 -32.18 28.56 19.91
C TYR A 513 -33.27 29.38 19.20
N ARG A 514 -32.91 30.50 18.57
CA ARG A 514 -33.86 31.31 17.77
C ARG A 514 -34.35 30.57 16.54
N ALA A 515 -33.46 29.89 15.81
CA ALA A 515 -33.80 29.13 14.61
C ALA A 515 -34.74 27.94 14.88
N ASN A 516 -34.75 27.46 16.12
CA ASN A 516 -35.60 26.35 16.59
C ASN A 516 -36.81 26.81 17.43
N ASP A 517 -37.20 28.09 17.36
CA ASP A 517 -38.31 28.70 18.12
C ASP A 517 -38.23 28.60 19.66
N GLN A 518 -37.04 28.31 20.20
CA GLN A 518 -36.78 28.23 21.65
C GLN A 518 -36.37 29.60 22.21
N TRP A 519 -37.22 30.61 22.04
CA TRP A 519 -36.95 32.01 22.39
C TRP A 519 -36.64 32.24 23.88
N ASN A 520 -37.22 31.45 24.78
CA ASN A 520 -36.93 31.53 26.22
C ASN A 520 -35.48 31.15 26.54
N GLU A 521 -34.96 30.10 25.90
CA GLU A 521 -33.57 29.65 26.08
C GLU A 521 -32.59 30.62 25.40
N ALA A 522 -32.93 31.12 24.21
CA ALA A 522 -32.16 32.17 23.54
C ALA A 522 -32.00 33.42 24.42
N MET A 523 -33.09 33.84 25.08
CA MET A 523 -33.10 34.98 26.00
C MET A 523 -32.27 34.70 27.25
N ARG A 524 -32.33 33.47 27.80
CA ARG A 524 -31.51 33.05 28.95
C ARG A 524 -30.02 33.13 28.62
N VAL A 525 -29.60 32.52 27.51
CA VAL A 525 -28.19 32.49 27.09
C VAL A 525 -27.69 33.91 26.81
N ALA A 526 -28.47 34.73 26.11
CA ALA A 526 -28.12 36.12 25.84
C ALA A 526 -27.98 36.94 27.12
N LYS A 527 -28.85 36.74 28.12
CA LYS A 527 -28.77 37.44 29.41
C LYS A 527 -27.57 36.97 30.25
N LEU A 528 -27.28 35.67 30.24
CA LEU A 528 -26.22 35.06 31.06
C LEU A 528 -24.82 35.39 30.52
N HIS A 529 -24.61 35.34 29.21
CA HIS A 529 -23.29 35.50 28.58
C HIS A 529 -23.10 36.83 27.83
N GLY A 530 -24.16 37.41 27.27
CA GLY A 530 -24.12 38.67 26.50
C GLY A 530 -24.56 39.91 27.27
N GLY A 531 -25.04 39.76 28.50
CA GLY A 531 -25.51 40.84 29.35
C GLY A 531 -26.83 41.48 28.90
N MET A 532 -27.19 42.61 29.54
CA MET A 532 -28.51 43.24 29.35
C MET A 532 -28.74 43.68 27.89
N ASN A 533 -27.73 44.24 27.23
CA ASN A 533 -27.86 44.73 25.84
C ASN A 533 -28.11 43.59 24.83
N ALA A 534 -27.44 42.44 24.98
CA ALA A 534 -27.71 41.28 24.13
C ALA A 534 -29.13 40.74 24.35
N SER A 535 -29.58 40.69 25.61
CA SER A 535 -30.96 40.30 25.92
C SER A 535 -32.00 41.26 25.32
N ARG A 536 -31.71 42.57 25.25
CA ARG A 536 -32.57 43.56 24.58
C ARG A 536 -32.71 43.28 23.09
N GLN A 537 -31.60 42.97 22.42
CA GLN A 537 -31.60 42.66 20.98
C GLN A 537 -32.39 41.37 20.68
N VAL A 538 -32.24 40.34 21.52
CA VAL A 538 -33.00 39.10 21.38
C VAL A 538 -34.49 39.32 21.66
N ALA A 539 -34.84 40.11 22.68
CA ALA A 539 -36.22 40.47 22.97
C ALA A 539 -36.86 41.28 21.83
N TYR A 540 -36.11 42.20 21.21
CA TYR A 540 -36.56 42.94 20.03
C TYR A 540 -36.76 42.02 18.82
N ALA A 541 -35.81 41.12 18.54
CA ALA A 541 -35.95 40.13 17.48
C ALA A 541 -37.15 39.19 17.71
N TRP A 542 -37.45 38.83 18.96
CA TRP A 542 -38.63 38.05 19.32
C TRP A 542 -39.92 38.84 19.11
N ALA A 543 -39.94 40.13 19.46
CA ALA A 543 -41.08 41.01 19.21
C ALA A 543 -41.37 41.17 17.71
N VAL A 544 -40.32 41.31 16.89
CA VAL A 544 -40.44 41.34 15.42
C VAL A 544 -41.02 40.03 14.89
N HIS A 545 -40.60 38.89 15.41
CA HIS A 545 -41.12 37.57 15.01
C HIS A 545 -42.61 37.39 15.35
N LEU A 546 -43.08 37.93 16.49
CA LEU A 546 -44.49 37.87 16.89
C LEU A 546 -45.37 38.84 16.08
N GLY A 547 -44.86 40.04 15.78
CA GLY A 547 -45.59 41.05 15.02
C GLY A 547 -46.62 41.84 15.85
N GLY A 548 -46.91 43.06 15.37
CA GLY A 548 -48.03 43.88 15.83
C GLY A 548 -48.08 44.15 17.34
N GLU A 549 -49.29 44.17 17.91
CA GLU A 549 -49.50 44.51 19.31
C GLU A 549 -48.87 43.50 20.29
N GLU A 550 -48.80 42.22 19.93
CA GLU A 550 -48.24 41.17 20.79
C GLU A 550 -46.72 41.34 20.96
N GLY A 551 -46.02 41.79 19.92
CA GLY A 551 -44.60 42.17 20.01
C GLY A 551 -44.37 43.35 20.95
N ALA A 552 -45.20 44.39 20.88
CA ALA A 552 -45.12 45.56 21.77
C ALA A 552 -45.43 45.20 23.24
N LYS A 553 -46.40 44.31 23.48
CA LYS A 553 -46.72 43.78 24.82
C LYS A 553 -45.55 42.97 25.39
N LEU A 554 -44.89 42.15 24.56
CA LEU A 554 -43.72 41.38 24.96
C LEU A 554 -42.57 42.30 25.43
N LEU A 555 -42.24 43.32 24.65
CA LEU A 555 -41.18 44.29 24.98
C LEU A 555 -41.51 45.06 26.27
N THR A 556 -42.78 45.42 26.46
CA THR A 556 -43.26 46.05 27.68
C THR A 556 -43.10 45.13 28.89
N LYS A 557 -43.43 43.83 28.75
CA LYS A 557 -43.28 42.81 29.81
C LYS A 557 -41.81 42.62 30.21
N PHE A 558 -40.87 42.79 29.29
CA PHE A 558 -39.43 42.76 29.56
C PHE A 558 -38.85 44.09 30.07
N GLY A 559 -39.69 45.12 30.28
CA GLY A 559 -39.26 46.43 30.78
C GLY A 559 -38.55 47.30 29.75
N LEU A 560 -38.64 46.96 28.46
CA LEU A 560 -38.00 47.67 27.35
C LEU A 560 -38.97 48.67 26.72
N ILE A 561 -39.37 49.66 27.52
CA ILE A 561 -40.45 50.58 27.19
C ILE A 561 -40.09 51.47 26.01
N GLU A 562 -38.85 51.95 25.92
CA GLU A 562 -38.40 52.79 24.81
C GLU A 562 -38.45 52.03 23.48
N GLN A 563 -37.94 50.80 23.47
CA GLN A 563 -37.95 49.94 22.27
C GLN A 563 -39.36 49.48 21.92
N ALA A 564 -40.25 49.33 22.92
CA ALA A 564 -41.66 49.03 22.70
C ALA A 564 -42.39 50.20 22.02
N ILE A 565 -42.05 51.45 22.38
CA ILE A 565 -42.57 52.66 21.74
C ILE A 565 -42.09 52.75 20.30
N ASP A 566 -40.79 52.58 20.06
CA ASP A 566 -40.22 52.63 18.72
C ASP A 566 -40.82 51.54 17.83
N TYR A 567 -40.91 50.30 18.33
CA TYR A 567 -41.52 49.18 17.61
C TYR A 567 -43.02 49.40 17.34
N ALA A 568 -43.78 49.91 18.32
CA ALA A 568 -45.20 50.21 18.13
C ALA A 568 -45.42 51.33 17.10
N THR A 569 -44.51 52.30 17.03
CA THR A 569 -44.57 53.39 16.06
C THR A 569 -44.21 52.90 14.66
N ASP A 570 -43.18 52.06 14.53
CA ASP A 570 -42.74 51.52 13.24
C ASP A 570 -43.70 50.45 12.67
N SER A 571 -44.41 49.72 13.54
CA SER A 571 -45.41 48.73 13.14
C SER A 571 -46.79 49.34 12.82
N GLY A 572 -46.94 50.67 12.91
CA GLY A 572 -48.20 51.37 12.63
C GLY A 572 -49.24 51.30 13.75
N ALA A 573 -48.91 50.73 14.91
CA ALA A 573 -49.78 50.68 16.09
C ALA A 573 -49.73 51.98 16.91
N PHE A 574 -50.02 53.12 16.25
CA PHE A 574 -49.85 54.47 16.80
C PHE A 574 -50.64 54.73 18.08
N GLU A 575 -51.86 54.22 18.19
CA GLU A 575 -52.69 54.37 19.41
C GLU A 575 -51.99 53.77 20.63
N ARG A 576 -51.33 52.61 20.46
CA ARG A 576 -50.56 51.98 21.53
C ARG A 576 -49.26 52.73 21.80
N ALA A 577 -48.57 53.21 20.77
CA ALA A 577 -47.40 54.07 20.90
C ALA A 577 -47.72 55.35 21.70
N PHE A 578 -48.84 56.02 21.41
CA PHE A 578 -49.32 57.18 22.15
C PHE A 578 -49.66 56.84 23.60
N GLN A 579 -50.33 55.71 23.86
CA GLN A 579 -50.60 55.25 25.23
C GLN A 579 -49.30 55.03 26.01
N LEU A 580 -48.31 54.35 25.42
CA LEU A 580 -47.01 54.06 26.04
C LEU A 580 -46.18 55.34 26.26
N CYS A 581 -46.17 56.26 25.32
CA CYS A 581 -45.53 57.57 25.47
C CYS A 581 -46.19 58.41 26.58
N ARG A 582 -47.52 58.46 26.62
CA ARG A 582 -48.26 59.25 27.64
C ARG A 582 -48.07 58.68 29.04
N SER A 583 -48.03 57.35 29.19
CA SER A 583 -47.88 56.69 30.48
C SER A 583 -46.44 56.70 31.00
N SER A 584 -45.44 56.56 30.12
CA SER A 584 -44.09 56.20 30.53
C SER A 584 -43.01 57.17 30.05
N MET A 585 -43.05 57.62 28.79
CA MET A 585 -41.99 58.46 28.20
C MET A 585 -42.55 59.60 27.34
N LYS A 586 -42.90 60.72 28.01
CA LYS A 586 -43.50 61.89 27.35
C LYS A 586 -42.54 62.64 26.40
N GLN A 587 -41.23 62.46 26.56
CA GLN A 587 -40.23 63.12 25.72
C GLN A 587 -40.22 62.62 24.27
N LYS A 588 -40.56 61.35 24.03
CA LYS A 588 -40.67 60.77 22.67
C LYS A 588 -42.00 61.06 21.98
N LEU A 589 -42.94 61.70 22.67
CA LEU A 589 -44.27 62.00 22.12
C LEU A 589 -44.21 62.82 20.81
N PRO A 590 -43.34 63.83 20.65
CA PRO A 590 -43.19 64.55 19.37
C PRO A 590 -42.71 63.66 18.22
N GLU A 591 -41.87 62.65 18.50
CA GLU A 591 -41.37 61.71 17.48
C GLU A 591 -42.48 60.77 16.99
N VAL A 592 -43.36 60.33 17.90
CA VAL A 592 -44.55 59.54 17.54
C VAL A 592 -45.56 60.39 16.76
N HIS A 593 -45.79 61.66 17.17
CA HIS A 593 -46.62 62.59 16.41
C HIS A 593 -46.07 62.84 15.00
N LEU A 594 -44.75 62.97 14.84
CA LEU A 594 -44.12 63.13 13.53
C LEU A 594 -44.36 61.91 12.62
N LYS A 595 -44.11 60.70 13.12
CA LYS A 595 -44.32 59.48 12.33
C LYS A 595 -45.80 59.23 12.04
N TYR A 596 -46.69 59.59 12.96
CA TYR A 596 -48.13 59.51 12.72
C TYR A 596 -48.60 60.53 11.68
N ALA A 597 -48.04 61.75 11.70
CA ALA A 597 -48.32 62.78 10.70
C ALA A 597 -47.88 62.33 9.30
N MET A 598 -46.70 61.72 9.16
CA MET A 598 -46.23 61.14 7.89
C MET A 598 -47.14 59.99 7.41
N TYR A 599 -47.60 59.13 8.32
CA TYR A 599 -48.56 58.07 7.97
C TYR A 599 -49.90 58.66 7.46
N LEU A 600 -50.41 59.72 8.10
CA LEU A 600 -51.64 60.41 7.67
C LEU A 600 -51.46 61.16 6.34
N GLU A 601 -50.26 61.69 6.09
CA GLU A 601 -49.87 62.28 4.80
C GLU A 601 -49.90 61.22 3.69
N ASP A 602 -49.32 60.04 3.92
CA ASP A 602 -49.35 58.91 2.97
C ASP A 602 -50.79 58.41 2.71
N GLU A 603 -51.68 58.48 3.71
CA GLU A 603 -53.12 58.17 3.57
C GLU A 603 -53.92 59.30 2.88
N GLY A 604 -53.31 60.47 2.62
CA GLY A 604 -53.96 61.62 1.98
C GLY A 604 -54.84 62.47 2.90
N ARG A 605 -54.74 62.31 4.22
CA ARG A 605 -55.52 63.04 5.24
C ARG A 605 -54.76 64.30 5.70
N PHE A 606 -54.47 65.19 4.77
CA PHE A 606 -53.56 66.34 4.97
C PHE A 606 -53.97 67.30 6.10
N GLY A 607 -55.26 67.54 6.30
CA GLY A 607 -55.71 68.43 7.38
C GLY A 607 -55.43 67.86 8.79
N GLU A 608 -55.51 66.54 8.95
CA GLU A 608 -55.16 65.88 10.21
C GLU A 608 -53.64 65.76 10.36
N ALA A 609 -52.93 65.49 9.26
CA ALA A 609 -51.47 65.49 9.24
C ALA A 609 -50.90 66.87 9.65
N GLU A 610 -51.49 67.99 9.19
CA GLU A 610 -51.11 69.35 9.61
C GLU A 610 -51.18 69.50 11.13
N GLU A 611 -52.28 69.09 11.75
CA GLU A 611 -52.42 69.17 13.21
C GLU A 611 -51.36 68.35 13.93
N GLU A 612 -51.06 67.16 13.43
CA GLU A 612 -50.08 66.24 14.02
C GLU A 612 -48.63 66.73 13.82
N PHE A 613 -48.29 67.33 12.68
CA PHE A 613 -47.00 67.99 12.45
C PHE A 613 -46.79 69.20 13.37
N ILE A 614 -47.85 69.98 13.62
CA ILE A 614 -47.81 71.09 14.58
C ILE A 614 -47.62 70.55 16.01
N LYS A 615 -48.34 69.48 16.40
CA LYS A 615 -48.15 68.80 17.69
C LYS A 615 -46.76 68.19 17.84
N ALA A 616 -46.12 67.78 16.74
CA ALA A 616 -44.74 67.33 16.69
C ALA A 616 -43.69 68.46 16.78
N ASN A 617 -44.13 69.72 16.89
CA ASN A 617 -43.29 70.92 16.89
C ASN A 617 -42.46 71.08 15.59
N LYS A 618 -43.05 70.65 14.49
CA LYS A 618 -42.44 70.47 13.17
C LYS A 618 -43.31 71.13 12.07
N PRO A 619 -43.56 72.47 12.15
CA PRO A 619 -44.46 73.14 11.22
C PRO A 619 -43.89 73.26 9.80
N LYS A 620 -42.57 73.15 9.62
CA LYS A 620 -41.93 73.15 8.29
C LYS A 620 -42.36 71.98 7.45
N GLU A 621 -42.42 70.80 8.05
CA GLU A 621 -42.85 69.57 7.40
C GLU A 621 -44.31 69.68 6.92
N ALA A 622 -45.20 70.36 7.68
CA ALA A 622 -46.56 70.66 7.21
C ALA A 622 -46.59 71.65 6.03
N VAL A 623 -45.71 72.65 6.02
CA VAL A 623 -45.57 73.59 4.89
C VAL A 623 -45.06 72.86 3.65
N GLU A 624 -44.07 71.99 3.79
CA GLU A 624 -43.51 71.17 2.70
C GLU A 624 -44.55 70.20 2.12
N MET A 625 -45.33 69.54 2.97
CA MET A 625 -46.47 68.71 2.57
C MET A 625 -47.44 69.49 1.65
N TYR A 626 -47.86 70.69 2.05
CA TYR A 626 -48.75 71.52 1.22
C TYR A 626 -48.07 72.06 -0.05
N ILE A 627 -46.76 72.33 -0.02
CA ILE A 627 -45.98 72.66 -1.22
C ILE A 627 -45.99 71.48 -2.20
N HIS A 628 -45.79 70.25 -1.74
CA HIS A 628 -45.82 69.05 -2.58
C HIS A 628 -47.21 68.83 -3.20
N GLN A 629 -48.27 69.08 -2.45
CA GLN A 629 -49.65 69.02 -2.93
C GLN A 629 -50.02 70.21 -3.86
N GLN A 630 -49.12 71.20 -4.00
CA GLN A 630 -49.32 72.46 -4.73
C GLN A 630 -50.49 73.31 -4.18
N ASP A 631 -50.89 73.12 -2.92
CA ASP A 631 -51.84 73.98 -2.23
C ASP A 631 -51.10 75.17 -1.63
N TRP A 632 -50.81 76.16 -2.48
CA TRP A 632 -50.07 77.36 -2.11
C TRP A 632 -50.80 78.19 -1.06
N ALA A 633 -52.13 78.14 -1.02
CA ALA A 633 -52.92 78.92 -0.07
C ALA A 633 -52.80 78.34 1.34
N ALA A 634 -52.91 77.01 1.48
CA ALA A 634 -52.68 76.33 2.74
C ALA A 634 -51.21 76.42 3.18
N ALA A 635 -50.25 76.19 2.28
CA ALA A 635 -48.81 76.31 2.58
C ALA A 635 -48.43 77.71 3.09
N MET A 636 -48.94 78.76 2.43
CA MET A 636 -48.69 80.15 2.84
C MET A 636 -49.34 80.46 4.19
N LYS A 637 -50.57 79.99 4.43
CA LYS A 637 -51.27 80.16 5.71
C LYS A 637 -50.48 79.52 6.87
N VAL A 638 -50.03 78.28 6.72
CA VAL A 638 -49.25 77.58 7.75
C VAL A 638 -47.89 78.26 7.96
N ALA A 639 -47.21 78.67 6.88
CA ALA A 639 -45.95 79.41 6.96
C ALA A 639 -46.11 80.77 7.66
N GLU A 640 -47.16 81.54 7.36
CA GLU A 640 -47.40 82.83 8.01
C GLU A 640 -47.75 82.69 9.50
N GLN A 641 -48.50 81.65 9.87
CA GLN A 641 -48.96 81.45 11.25
C GLN A 641 -47.92 80.82 12.16
N TYR A 642 -47.17 79.83 11.67
CA TYR A 642 -46.28 79.01 12.51
C TYR A 642 -44.79 79.13 12.16
N GLU A 643 -44.41 79.40 10.90
CA GLU A 643 -42.99 79.45 10.48
C GLU A 643 -42.73 80.50 9.37
N PRO A 644 -42.55 81.79 9.73
CA PRO A 644 -42.40 82.87 8.74
C PRO A 644 -41.15 82.76 7.85
N ALA A 645 -40.15 81.99 8.26
CA ALA A 645 -38.95 81.74 7.46
C ALA A 645 -39.26 80.91 6.19
N ALA A 646 -40.26 80.02 6.26
CA ALA A 646 -40.65 79.14 5.16
C ALA A 646 -41.41 79.88 4.04
N ILE A 647 -41.86 81.12 4.27
CA ILE A 647 -42.55 81.95 3.26
C ILE A 647 -41.71 82.11 1.98
N ASN A 648 -40.40 82.31 2.13
CA ASN A 648 -39.50 82.44 0.97
C ASN A 648 -39.36 81.10 0.21
N GLU A 649 -39.54 79.98 0.90
CA GLU A 649 -39.44 78.64 0.31
C GLU A 649 -40.73 78.27 -0.43
N VAL A 650 -41.90 78.61 0.13
CA VAL A 650 -43.21 78.52 -0.56
C VAL A 650 -43.18 79.35 -1.84
N LEU A 651 -42.72 80.60 -1.78
CA LEU A 651 -42.60 81.48 -2.97
C LEU A 651 -41.61 80.94 -4.01
N ALA A 652 -40.47 80.40 -3.58
CA ALA A 652 -39.51 79.78 -4.49
C ALA A 652 -40.06 78.48 -5.12
N ALA A 653 -40.84 77.69 -4.39
CA ALA A 653 -41.51 76.50 -4.93
C ALA A 653 -42.62 76.88 -5.93
N GLN A 654 -43.42 77.90 -5.62
CA GLN A 654 -44.42 78.45 -6.55
C GLN A 654 -43.75 78.99 -7.83
N GLY A 655 -42.59 79.64 -7.69
CA GLY A 655 -41.77 80.08 -8.84
C GLY A 655 -41.24 78.93 -9.69
N ARG A 656 -40.85 77.79 -9.08
CA ARG A 656 -40.42 76.58 -9.81
C ARG A 656 -41.57 75.95 -10.60
N VAL A 657 -42.77 75.89 -10.05
CA VAL A 657 -43.94 75.38 -10.78
C VAL A 657 -44.34 76.34 -11.92
N ALA A 658 -44.27 77.65 -11.71
CA ALA A 658 -44.50 78.64 -12.77
C ALA A 658 -43.46 78.53 -13.91
N MET A 659 -42.20 78.20 -13.58
CA MET A 659 -41.15 77.90 -14.56
C MET A 659 -41.48 76.64 -15.38
N GLU A 660 -41.93 75.55 -14.75
CA GLU A 660 -42.34 74.33 -15.46
C GLU A 660 -43.52 74.58 -16.40
N GLN A 661 -44.44 75.47 -16.01
CA GLN A 661 -45.55 75.94 -16.84
C GLN A 661 -45.11 76.92 -17.94
N LYS A 662 -43.81 77.22 -18.05
CA LYS A 662 -43.18 78.17 -18.98
C LYS A 662 -43.64 79.62 -18.83
N ASP A 663 -44.27 79.97 -17.70
CA ASP A 663 -44.52 81.37 -17.34
C ASP A 663 -43.29 81.94 -16.62
N PHE A 664 -42.27 82.26 -17.41
CA PHE A 664 -41.00 82.78 -16.92
C PHE A 664 -41.15 84.14 -16.21
N SER A 665 -42.19 84.91 -16.55
CA SER A 665 -42.42 86.24 -15.98
C SER A 665 -42.93 86.18 -14.54
N SER A 666 -43.92 85.31 -14.30
CA SER A 666 -44.43 85.04 -12.96
C SER A 666 -43.37 84.34 -12.11
N ALA A 667 -42.62 83.39 -12.70
CA ALA A 667 -41.54 82.70 -12.02
C ALA A 667 -40.42 83.66 -11.56
N GLU A 668 -39.95 84.57 -12.44
CA GLU A 668 -38.98 85.61 -12.07
C GLU A 668 -39.49 86.45 -10.89
N SER A 669 -40.74 86.93 -10.97
CA SER A 669 -41.34 87.73 -9.89
C SER A 669 -41.35 86.97 -8.55
N MET A 670 -41.73 85.70 -8.56
CA MET A 670 -41.76 84.87 -7.35
C MET A 670 -40.36 84.60 -6.80
N PHE A 671 -39.37 84.31 -7.64
CA PHE A 671 -37.98 84.09 -7.21
C PHE A 671 -37.32 85.35 -6.64
N ILE A 672 -37.62 86.52 -7.21
CA ILE A 672 -37.15 87.80 -6.67
C ILE A 672 -37.82 88.10 -5.33
N ARG A 673 -39.14 87.89 -5.21
CA ARG A 673 -39.87 88.05 -3.95
C ARG A 673 -39.39 87.08 -2.86
N ALA A 674 -38.99 85.87 -3.25
CA ALA A 674 -38.36 84.87 -2.39
C ALA A 674 -36.92 85.22 -1.97
N LYS A 675 -36.37 86.37 -2.39
CA LYS A 675 -34.98 86.79 -2.18
C LYS A 675 -33.93 85.79 -2.71
N LYS A 676 -34.27 85.02 -3.76
CA LYS A 676 -33.40 84.03 -4.40
C LYS A 676 -33.24 84.32 -5.90
N PRO A 677 -32.59 85.44 -6.28
CA PRO A 677 -32.37 85.80 -7.69
C PRO A 677 -31.49 84.79 -8.44
N GLU A 678 -30.72 83.93 -7.74
CA GLU A 678 -29.89 82.91 -8.37
C GLU A 678 -30.73 81.85 -9.08
N LEU A 679 -31.92 81.56 -8.56
CA LEU A 679 -32.84 80.59 -9.17
C LEU A 679 -33.46 81.14 -10.45
N ALA A 680 -33.80 82.43 -10.49
CA ALA A 680 -34.25 83.10 -11.71
C ALA A 680 -33.13 83.13 -12.77
N LEU A 681 -31.89 83.39 -12.36
CA LEU A 681 -30.73 83.33 -13.26
C LEU A 681 -30.53 81.92 -13.84
N LYS A 682 -30.63 80.89 -13.00
CA LYS A 682 -30.52 79.48 -13.41
C LYS A 682 -31.65 79.09 -14.38
N MET A 683 -32.89 79.48 -14.09
CA MET A 683 -34.04 79.28 -14.97
C MET A 683 -33.78 79.84 -16.38
N TYR A 684 -33.31 81.09 -16.49
CA TYR A 684 -33.03 81.70 -17.79
C TYR A 684 -31.82 81.09 -18.51
N LYS A 685 -30.80 80.61 -17.78
CA LYS A 685 -29.68 79.84 -18.36
C LYS A 685 -30.17 78.49 -18.93
N GLU A 686 -30.95 77.73 -18.17
CA GLU A 686 -31.47 76.42 -18.58
C GLU A 686 -32.48 76.53 -19.73
N GLY A 687 -33.26 77.61 -19.76
CA GLY A 687 -34.14 77.95 -20.89
C GLY A 687 -33.41 78.48 -22.13
N LEU A 688 -32.07 78.56 -22.12
CA LEU A 688 -31.22 79.18 -23.15
C LEU A 688 -31.57 80.65 -23.48
N MET A 689 -32.29 81.32 -22.58
CA MET A 689 -32.68 82.73 -22.68
C MET A 689 -31.57 83.61 -22.14
N TRP A 690 -30.39 83.57 -22.80
CA TRP A 690 -29.16 84.20 -22.33
C TRP A 690 -29.25 85.73 -22.19
N ALA A 691 -30.09 86.39 -22.99
CA ALA A 691 -30.33 87.82 -22.87
C ALA A 691 -30.99 88.18 -21.52
N ASP A 692 -32.00 87.43 -21.10
CA ASP A 692 -32.65 87.59 -19.80
C ASP A 692 -31.79 87.10 -18.64
N ALA A 693 -31.01 86.03 -18.83
CA ALA A 693 -30.03 85.57 -17.85
C ALA A 693 -28.97 86.66 -17.56
N LEU A 694 -28.41 87.30 -18.60
CA LEU A 694 -27.46 88.40 -18.44
C LEU A 694 -28.12 89.65 -17.83
N ARG A 695 -29.39 89.92 -18.13
CA ARG A 695 -30.16 91.00 -17.50
C ARG A 695 -30.31 90.77 -15.99
N VAL A 696 -30.80 89.60 -15.59
CA VAL A 696 -30.99 89.25 -14.18
C VAL A 696 -29.66 89.22 -13.43
N ALA A 697 -28.60 88.67 -14.03
CA ALA A 697 -27.25 88.68 -13.47
C ALA A 697 -26.74 90.11 -13.26
N ARG A 698 -26.92 91.00 -14.24
CA ARG A 698 -26.47 92.40 -14.13
C ARG A 698 -27.23 93.19 -13.07
N GLN A 699 -28.53 92.94 -12.93
CA GLN A 699 -29.41 93.73 -12.06
C GLN A 699 -29.43 93.24 -10.61
N TYR A 700 -29.43 91.92 -10.39
CA TYR A 700 -29.61 91.33 -9.06
C TYR A 700 -28.37 90.56 -8.56
N LEU A 701 -27.44 90.14 -9.42
CA LEU A 701 -26.26 89.33 -9.06
C LEU A 701 -24.94 89.80 -9.75
N PRO A 702 -24.46 91.04 -9.52
CA PRO A 702 -23.36 91.63 -10.29
C PRO A 702 -22.03 90.87 -10.18
N HIS A 703 -21.80 90.18 -9.06
CA HIS A 703 -20.57 89.42 -8.79
C HIS A 703 -20.47 88.12 -9.61
N LYS A 704 -21.60 87.57 -10.10
CA LYS A 704 -21.62 86.38 -10.97
C LYS A 704 -21.66 86.73 -12.47
N LEU A 705 -21.63 88.02 -12.81
CA LEU A 705 -21.79 88.48 -14.19
C LEU A 705 -20.65 87.99 -15.10
N SER A 706 -19.39 87.99 -14.62
CA SER A 706 -18.22 87.51 -15.37
C SER A 706 -18.28 86.00 -15.64
N GLU A 707 -18.77 85.23 -14.67
CA GLU A 707 -18.98 83.78 -14.77
C GLU A 707 -20.11 83.45 -15.77
N VAL A 708 -21.23 84.17 -15.69
CA VAL A 708 -22.36 84.03 -16.64
C VAL A 708 -21.96 84.43 -18.07
N GLN A 709 -21.09 85.44 -18.22
CA GLN A 709 -20.55 85.84 -19.53
C GLN A 709 -19.60 84.79 -20.11
N HIS A 710 -18.76 84.18 -19.27
CA HIS A 710 -17.90 83.06 -19.66
C HIS A 710 -18.74 81.83 -20.05
N GLU A 711 -19.77 81.50 -19.28
CA GLU A 711 -20.70 80.41 -19.61
C GLU A 711 -21.54 80.70 -20.87
N TYR A 712 -21.99 81.94 -21.09
CA TYR A 712 -22.62 82.34 -22.35
C TYR A 712 -21.69 82.16 -23.54
N SER A 713 -20.40 82.51 -23.40
CA SER A 713 -19.39 82.27 -24.45
C SER A 713 -19.11 80.78 -24.67
N ALA A 714 -19.20 79.95 -23.62
CA ALA A 714 -19.06 78.50 -23.70
C ALA A 714 -20.31 77.83 -24.33
N ALA A 715 -21.52 78.26 -23.96
CA ALA A 715 -22.78 77.75 -24.48
C ALA A 715 -23.07 78.22 -25.92
N ALA A 716 -22.63 79.42 -26.30
CA ALA A 716 -22.59 79.85 -27.70
C ALA A 716 -21.60 79.02 -28.55
N GLY A 717 -20.64 78.34 -27.92
CA GLY A 717 -19.76 77.34 -28.55
C GLY A 717 -20.39 75.95 -28.75
N GLY A 718 -21.62 75.72 -28.25
CA GLY A 718 -22.32 74.42 -28.29
C GLY A 718 -23.35 74.24 -29.41
N MET A 719 -23.56 75.23 -30.29
CA MET A 719 -24.37 75.08 -31.51
C MET A 719 -23.61 75.45 -32.80
N ASN A 720 -22.30 75.16 -32.75
CA ASN A 720 -21.47 74.69 -33.86
C ASN A 720 -20.38 73.83 -33.18
N GLU A 721 -20.69 72.56 -32.89
CA GLU A 721 -19.71 71.64 -32.28
C GLU A 721 -18.57 71.34 -33.26
N ALA A 722 -17.62 72.26 -33.34
CA ALA A 722 -16.25 71.99 -33.74
C ALA A 722 -15.42 71.79 -32.45
N ALA A 723 -15.73 70.73 -31.72
CA ALA A 723 -14.87 70.19 -30.68
C ALA A 723 -13.72 69.39 -31.32
N PRO A 724 -12.54 69.26 -30.68
CA PRO A 724 -11.79 70.20 -29.88
C PRO A 724 -10.41 70.40 -30.52
N SER A 725 -10.08 71.56 -31.09
CA SER A 725 -8.71 71.76 -31.57
C SER A 725 -7.81 72.15 -30.38
N VAL A 726 -7.06 71.16 -29.90
CA VAL A 726 -5.60 71.21 -29.64
C VAL A 726 -4.99 72.54 -30.11
N PRO A 727 -4.08 73.20 -29.35
CA PRO A 727 -3.26 74.28 -29.91
C PRO A 727 -2.80 73.84 -31.31
N ARG A 728 -3.27 74.51 -32.37
CA ARG A 728 -3.17 73.94 -33.72
C ARG A 728 -1.73 73.89 -34.22
N SER A 729 -0.79 74.48 -33.47
CA SER A 729 0.63 74.27 -33.62
C SER A 729 1.31 74.19 -32.26
N LEU A 730 2.37 73.39 -32.20
CA LEU A 730 3.35 73.40 -31.09
C LEU A 730 3.85 74.81 -30.77
N GLU A 731 3.91 75.66 -31.79
CA GLU A 731 4.47 77.00 -31.71
C GLU A 731 3.61 77.95 -30.87
N GLU A 732 2.28 77.84 -30.91
CA GLU A 732 1.40 78.60 -30.01
C GLU A 732 1.50 78.10 -28.56
N PHE A 733 1.77 76.81 -28.35
CA PHE A 733 1.95 76.23 -27.02
C PHE A 733 3.30 76.63 -26.38
N LEU A 734 4.34 76.77 -27.20
CA LEU A 734 5.69 77.18 -26.77
C LEU A 734 5.85 78.71 -26.62
N ALA A 735 4.95 79.52 -27.20
CA ALA A 735 5.05 80.98 -27.15
C ALA A 735 5.20 81.57 -25.72
N PRO A 736 4.50 81.08 -24.68
CA PRO A 736 4.70 81.55 -23.32
C PRO A 736 6.09 81.20 -22.76
N ALA A 737 6.64 80.03 -23.10
CA ALA A 737 7.96 79.59 -22.65
C ALA A 737 9.08 80.43 -23.30
N ARG A 738 8.97 80.72 -24.60
CA ARG A 738 9.88 81.62 -25.34
C ARG A 738 9.83 83.05 -24.81
N MET A 739 8.64 83.55 -24.46
CA MET A 739 8.49 84.87 -23.83
C MET A 739 9.21 84.95 -22.48
N TRP A 740 9.21 83.88 -21.68
CA TRP A 740 9.95 83.84 -20.41
C TRP A 740 11.46 83.75 -20.61
N GLU A 741 11.90 83.05 -21.66
CA GLU A 741 13.30 83.00 -22.08
C GLU A 741 13.82 84.39 -22.50
N GLU A 742 13.07 85.13 -23.33
CA GLU A 742 13.42 86.50 -23.74
C GLU A 742 13.45 87.48 -22.56
N ASN A 743 12.59 87.28 -21.56
CA ASN A 743 12.54 88.09 -20.34
C ASN A 743 13.57 87.67 -19.28
N GLN A 744 14.49 86.75 -19.60
CA GLN A 744 15.53 86.21 -18.71
C GLN A 744 15.01 85.49 -17.46
N ASP A 745 13.73 85.10 -17.43
CA ASP A 745 13.15 84.25 -16.37
C ASP A 745 13.33 82.77 -16.75
N TYR A 746 14.60 82.33 -16.68
CA TYR A 746 15.01 81.01 -17.16
C TYR A 746 14.37 79.86 -16.38
N SER A 747 14.06 80.05 -15.08
CA SER A 747 13.42 79.00 -14.27
C SER A 747 12.01 78.68 -14.74
N ARG A 748 11.20 79.70 -15.06
CA ARG A 748 9.84 79.49 -15.59
C ARG A 748 9.85 79.07 -17.05
N ALA A 749 10.81 79.56 -17.84
CA ALA A 749 11.02 79.11 -19.21
C ALA A 749 11.29 77.59 -19.26
N ILE A 750 12.19 77.09 -18.41
CA ILE A 750 12.50 75.65 -18.25
C ILE A 750 11.22 74.87 -17.93
N ASP A 751 10.46 75.29 -16.91
CA ASP A 751 9.21 74.61 -16.53
C ASP A 751 8.15 74.68 -17.65
N GLY A 752 8.15 75.74 -18.45
CA GLY A 752 7.30 75.90 -19.64
C GLY A 752 7.66 74.92 -20.74
N TYR A 753 8.95 74.77 -21.07
CA TYR A 753 9.43 73.80 -22.05
C TYR A 753 9.24 72.35 -21.57
N LEU A 754 9.35 72.07 -20.27
CA LEU A 754 9.07 70.76 -19.68
C LEU A 754 7.57 70.41 -19.63
N LYS A 755 6.65 71.38 -19.79
CA LYS A 755 5.21 71.07 -19.90
C LYS A 755 4.81 70.51 -21.27
N VAL A 756 5.69 70.58 -22.26
CA VAL A 756 5.48 69.92 -23.53
C VAL A 756 5.67 68.42 -23.32
N THR A 757 4.61 67.65 -23.47
CA THR A 757 4.58 66.20 -23.30
C THR A 757 4.00 65.54 -24.56
N GLU A 758 4.05 64.20 -24.66
CA GLU A 758 3.45 63.45 -25.78
C GLU A 758 1.94 63.73 -25.99
N GLU A 759 1.27 64.27 -24.96
CA GLU A 759 -0.13 64.71 -25.03
C GLU A 759 -0.32 65.97 -25.90
N VAL A 760 0.73 66.80 -26.02
CA VAL A 760 0.70 68.07 -26.75
C VAL A 760 1.12 67.89 -28.21
N THR A 761 2.17 67.11 -28.48
CA THR A 761 2.59 66.76 -29.85
C THR A 761 3.11 65.35 -29.93
N ARG A 762 2.72 64.63 -31.00
CA ARG A 762 3.23 63.29 -31.33
C ARG A 762 4.50 63.30 -32.16
N ASP A 763 5.02 64.48 -32.49
CA ASP A 763 6.28 64.63 -33.21
C ASP A 763 7.44 64.55 -32.22
N HIS A 764 8.15 63.42 -32.22
CA HIS A 764 9.21 63.14 -31.25
C HIS A 764 10.39 64.10 -31.40
N ASP A 765 10.69 64.58 -32.62
CA ASP A 765 11.79 65.51 -32.88
C ASP A 765 11.51 66.90 -32.29
N SER A 766 10.24 67.30 -32.30
CA SER A 766 9.78 68.53 -31.67
C SER A 766 9.83 68.49 -30.13
N LEU A 767 9.47 67.34 -29.55
CA LEU A 767 9.58 67.11 -28.10
C LEU A 767 11.05 67.11 -27.66
N GLU A 768 11.89 66.42 -28.42
CA GLU A 768 13.35 66.35 -28.22
C GLU A 768 13.96 67.76 -28.25
N ASN A 769 13.66 68.56 -29.27
CA ASN A 769 14.15 69.94 -29.36
C ASN A 769 13.70 70.82 -28.17
N ALA A 770 12.43 70.73 -27.75
CA ALA A 770 11.92 71.50 -26.63
C ALA A 770 12.60 71.11 -25.31
N TRP A 771 12.78 69.82 -25.06
CA TRP A 771 13.44 69.34 -23.86
C TRP A 771 14.95 69.60 -23.86
N GLU A 772 15.62 69.50 -25.01
CA GLU A 772 17.02 69.91 -25.16
C GLU A 772 17.19 71.40 -24.89
N THR A 773 16.28 72.26 -25.36
CA THR A 773 16.34 73.70 -25.03
C THR A 773 16.18 73.94 -23.54
N ALA A 774 15.32 73.18 -22.85
CA ALA A 774 15.21 73.25 -21.39
C ALA A 774 16.53 72.86 -20.69
N VAL A 775 17.20 71.80 -21.15
CA VAL A 775 18.49 71.37 -20.61
C VAL A 775 19.60 72.39 -20.91
N LYS A 776 19.66 72.93 -22.13
CA LYS A 776 20.64 73.97 -22.53
C LYS A 776 20.47 75.23 -21.68
N LEU A 777 19.23 75.64 -21.39
CA LEU A 777 18.95 76.77 -20.49
C LEU A 777 19.36 76.46 -19.05
N ALA A 778 19.09 75.24 -18.56
CA ALA A 778 19.49 74.82 -17.23
C ALA A 778 21.02 74.78 -17.06
N MET A 779 21.75 74.16 -18.00
CA MET A 779 23.22 74.07 -17.95
C MET A 779 23.91 75.43 -18.00
N ASN A 780 23.41 76.37 -18.82
CA ASN A 780 24.07 77.66 -19.05
C ASN A 780 23.68 78.74 -18.03
N PHE A 781 22.44 78.74 -17.54
CA PHE A 781 21.90 79.86 -16.75
C PHE A 781 21.42 79.46 -15.35
N VAL A 782 21.17 78.17 -15.08
CA VAL A 782 20.71 77.69 -13.76
C VAL A 782 21.42 76.39 -13.35
N PRO A 783 22.74 76.42 -13.07
CA PRO A 783 23.54 75.21 -12.82
C PRO A 783 23.02 74.36 -11.66
N ASP A 784 22.43 74.98 -10.63
CA ASP A 784 21.86 74.29 -9.47
C ASP A 784 20.68 73.36 -9.84
N ARG A 785 19.98 73.65 -10.94
CA ARG A 785 18.85 72.83 -11.45
C ARG A 785 19.26 71.92 -12.61
N SER A 786 20.51 72.00 -13.09
CA SER A 786 20.96 71.27 -14.27
C SER A 786 20.82 69.74 -14.12
N TYR A 787 21.19 69.17 -12.96
CA TYR A 787 21.03 67.74 -12.70
C TYR A 787 19.56 67.31 -12.70
N GLU A 788 18.69 68.04 -11.99
CA GLU A 788 17.25 67.75 -11.91
C GLU A 788 16.60 67.76 -13.30
N VAL A 789 16.89 68.79 -14.10
CA VAL A 789 16.33 68.96 -15.44
C VAL A 789 16.88 67.89 -16.39
N VAL A 790 18.17 67.58 -16.33
CA VAL A 790 18.78 66.51 -17.14
C VAL A 790 18.19 65.15 -16.77
N GLU A 791 18.03 64.83 -15.48
CA GLU A 791 17.46 63.56 -15.05
C GLU A 791 16.02 63.38 -15.55
N GLU A 792 15.18 64.42 -15.40
CA GLU A 792 13.79 64.40 -15.82
C GLU A 792 13.65 64.32 -17.35
N VAL A 793 14.46 65.09 -18.09
CA VAL A 793 14.47 65.08 -19.56
C VAL A 793 15.00 63.75 -20.09
N SER A 794 16.11 63.23 -19.56
CA SER A 794 16.66 61.95 -19.99
C SER A 794 15.70 60.79 -19.71
N ARG A 795 14.94 60.84 -18.60
CA ARG A 795 13.87 59.85 -18.34
C ARG A 795 12.77 59.89 -19.40
N ARG A 796 12.38 61.08 -19.85
CA ARG A 796 11.35 61.27 -20.89
C ARG A 796 11.87 60.91 -22.28
N LEU A 797 13.11 61.23 -22.60
CA LEU A 797 13.76 60.82 -23.84
C LEU A 797 13.88 59.28 -23.94
N VAL A 798 14.15 58.61 -22.82
CA VAL A 798 14.10 57.14 -22.75
C VAL A 798 12.70 56.60 -23.04
N ALA A 799 11.65 57.24 -22.51
CA ALA A 799 10.26 56.85 -22.77
C ALA A 799 9.87 56.94 -24.25
N ILE A 800 10.37 57.95 -24.97
CA ILE A 800 10.10 58.13 -26.41
C ILE A 800 11.07 57.38 -27.34
N SER A 801 11.91 56.50 -26.78
CA SER A 801 12.94 55.71 -27.49
C SER A 801 14.06 56.53 -28.16
N ARG A 802 14.35 57.74 -27.66
CA ARG A 802 15.50 58.58 -28.05
C ARG A 802 16.67 58.41 -27.08
N LEU A 803 17.21 57.20 -27.09
CA LEU A 803 18.10 56.67 -26.06
C LEU A 803 19.53 57.23 -26.16
N ASP A 804 20.00 57.55 -27.36
CA ASP A 804 21.32 58.14 -27.61
C ASP A 804 21.42 59.56 -27.02
N GLN A 805 20.42 60.39 -27.31
CA GLN A 805 20.36 61.77 -26.84
C GLN A 805 20.20 61.83 -25.32
N ALA A 806 19.39 60.96 -24.73
CA ALA A 806 19.23 60.86 -23.28
C ALA A 806 20.56 60.61 -22.55
N ALA A 807 21.42 59.76 -23.13
CA ALA A 807 22.72 59.45 -22.56
C ALA A 807 23.75 60.56 -22.84
N GLU A 808 23.70 61.22 -24.01
CA GLU A 808 24.55 62.38 -24.31
C GLU A 808 24.31 63.56 -23.36
N LEU A 809 23.07 63.78 -22.91
CA LEU A 809 22.76 64.81 -21.92
C LEU A 809 23.40 64.53 -20.55
N PHE A 810 23.48 63.26 -20.13
CA PHE A 810 24.19 62.84 -18.92
C PHE A 810 25.71 62.96 -19.05
N VAL A 811 26.26 62.68 -20.24
CA VAL A 811 27.67 62.95 -20.55
C VAL A 811 27.98 64.44 -20.48
N GLY A 812 27.05 65.30 -20.93
CA GLY A 812 27.18 66.76 -20.86
C GLY A 812 27.29 67.35 -19.45
N ILE A 813 26.87 66.63 -18.41
CA ILE A 813 27.08 67.00 -17.00
C ILE A 813 28.19 66.19 -16.31
N ASP A 814 29.07 65.54 -17.10
CA ASP A 814 30.14 64.64 -16.62
C ASP A 814 29.66 63.45 -15.77
N ASN A 815 28.38 63.07 -15.91
CA ASN A 815 27.81 61.93 -15.20
C ASN A 815 27.84 60.67 -16.07
N TYR A 816 29.05 60.13 -16.22
CA TYR A 816 29.32 58.93 -17.01
C TYR A 816 28.58 57.69 -16.49
N ARG A 817 28.25 57.66 -15.19
CA ARG A 817 27.56 56.52 -14.56
C ARG A 817 26.11 56.41 -15.02
N ASP A 818 25.35 57.49 -14.93
CA ASP A 818 23.94 57.48 -15.36
C ASP A 818 23.84 57.36 -16.90
N ALA A 819 24.80 57.92 -17.64
CA ALA A 819 24.92 57.72 -19.09
C ALA A 819 25.15 56.23 -19.46
N ALA A 820 26.08 55.55 -18.77
CA ALA A 820 26.32 54.13 -18.97
C ALA A 820 25.09 53.28 -18.61
N ASP A 821 24.37 53.66 -17.54
CA ASP A 821 23.12 53.01 -17.12
C ASP A 821 22.03 53.07 -18.20
N VAL A 822 21.85 54.24 -18.81
CA VAL A 822 20.89 54.42 -19.91
C VAL A 822 21.27 53.53 -21.10
N TYR A 823 22.54 53.52 -21.50
CA TYR A 823 23.01 52.66 -22.60
C TYR A 823 22.91 51.16 -22.30
N VAL A 824 23.13 50.75 -21.05
CA VAL A 824 22.96 49.36 -20.61
C VAL A 824 21.49 48.95 -20.64
N ARG A 825 20.58 49.81 -20.17
CA ARG A 825 19.12 49.56 -20.19
C ARG A 825 18.58 49.51 -21.61
N SER A 826 19.15 50.28 -22.52
CA SER A 826 18.79 50.27 -23.95
C SER A 826 19.47 49.18 -24.77
N GLN A 827 20.26 48.30 -24.14
CA GLN A 827 21.01 47.23 -24.80
C GLN A 827 22.01 47.73 -25.87
N MET A 828 22.48 48.98 -25.76
CA MET A 828 23.47 49.58 -26.67
C MET A 828 24.88 49.44 -26.09
N TRP A 829 25.35 48.19 -26.05
CA TRP A 829 26.55 47.77 -25.34
C TRP A 829 27.84 48.42 -25.86
N ASP A 830 27.94 48.66 -27.17
CA ASP A 830 29.13 49.28 -27.77
C ASP A 830 29.32 50.74 -27.31
N LYS A 831 28.22 51.50 -27.21
CA LYS A 831 28.25 52.87 -26.68
C LYS A 831 28.43 52.89 -25.16
N ALA A 832 27.79 51.96 -24.44
CA ALA A 832 28.00 51.80 -23.00
C ALA A 832 29.48 51.54 -22.65
N ARG A 833 30.16 50.70 -23.43
CA ARG A 833 31.59 50.38 -23.25
C ARG A 833 32.49 51.58 -23.54
N GLU A 834 32.16 52.39 -24.55
CA GLU A 834 32.94 53.59 -24.88
C GLU A 834 32.83 54.66 -23.80
N ILE A 835 31.63 54.88 -23.26
CA ILE A 835 31.43 55.76 -22.09
C ILE A 835 32.10 55.19 -20.84
N ALA A 836 32.03 53.89 -20.63
CA ALA A 836 32.71 53.23 -19.53
C ALA A 836 34.24 53.37 -19.59
N ARG A 837 34.83 53.39 -20.79
CA ARG A 837 36.27 53.70 -20.97
C ARG A 837 36.64 55.08 -20.46
N GLN A 838 35.77 56.05 -20.65
CA GLN A 838 35.96 57.44 -20.22
C GLN A 838 35.67 57.62 -18.72
N GLY A 839 34.71 56.88 -18.16
CA GLY A 839 34.29 56.95 -16.75
C GLY A 839 35.13 56.15 -15.74
N GLY A 840 36.16 55.42 -16.19
CA GLY A 840 37.12 54.71 -15.33
C GLY A 840 36.91 53.19 -15.20
N PRO A 841 37.87 52.45 -14.60
CA PRO A 841 37.87 50.98 -14.57
C PRO A 841 36.68 50.37 -13.82
N GLU A 842 36.18 51.04 -12.77
CA GLU A 842 35.00 50.59 -12.03
C GLU A 842 33.73 50.59 -12.89
N LEU A 843 33.62 51.56 -13.81
CA LEU A 843 32.47 51.65 -14.70
C LEU A 843 32.58 50.66 -15.86
N GLN A 844 33.79 50.34 -16.32
CA GLN A 844 34.04 49.26 -17.28
C GLN A 844 33.63 47.91 -16.69
N GLU A 845 34.04 47.63 -15.45
CA GLU A 845 33.64 46.40 -14.76
C GLU A 845 32.11 46.32 -14.61
N TYR A 846 31.46 47.44 -14.30
CA TYR A 846 30.00 47.51 -14.23
C TYR A 846 29.31 47.17 -15.56
N VAL A 847 29.73 47.77 -16.67
CA VAL A 847 29.13 47.51 -17.99
C VAL A 847 29.41 46.08 -18.45
N GLU A 848 30.63 45.54 -18.26
CA GLU A 848 30.96 44.17 -18.62
C GLU A 848 30.21 43.13 -17.76
N ASN A 849 30.00 43.42 -16.48
CA ASN A 849 29.19 42.56 -15.60
C ASN A 849 27.70 42.56 -16.00
N HIS A 850 27.15 43.69 -16.39
CA HIS A 850 25.77 43.75 -16.88
C HIS A 850 25.63 43.11 -18.27
N TYR A 851 26.64 43.25 -19.14
CA TYR A 851 26.65 42.62 -20.45
C TYR A 851 26.76 41.10 -20.35
N SER A 852 27.64 40.58 -19.49
CA SER A 852 27.74 39.14 -19.23
C SER A 852 26.44 38.56 -18.68
N LYS A 853 25.77 39.24 -17.73
CA LYS A 853 24.44 38.82 -17.25
C LYS A 853 23.38 38.78 -18.35
N HIS A 854 23.37 39.77 -19.24
CA HIS A 854 22.46 39.81 -20.38
C HIS A 854 22.70 38.66 -21.37
N LEU A 855 23.97 38.32 -21.63
CA LEU A 855 24.29 37.18 -22.50
C LEU A 855 23.91 35.84 -21.87
N VAL A 856 24.01 35.72 -20.53
CA VAL A 856 23.50 34.55 -19.80
C VAL A 856 21.97 34.45 -19.93
N SER A 857 21.24 35.56 -19.75
CA SER A 857 19.77 35.55 -19.88
C SER A 857 19.27 35.26 -21.30
N ASN A 858 20.00 35.70 -22.32
CA ASN A 858 19.64 35.49 -23.72
C ASN A 858 20.18 34.19 -24.30
N ASN A 859 20.78 33.33 -23.47
CA ASN A 859 21.30 32.02 -23.86
C ASN A 859 22.44 32.07 -24.93
N GLU A 860 23.22 33.16 -24.98
CA GLU A 860 24.28 33.41 -25.97
C GLU A 860 25.68 33.03 -25.45
N GLY A 861 25.91 31.73 -25.22
CA GLY A 861 27.15 31.19 -24.63
C GLY A 861 28.43 31.45 -25.44
N GLU A 862 28.35 31.44 -26.77
CA GLU A 862 29.50 31.71 -27.65
C GLU A 862 30.04 33.13 -27.47
N LYS A 863 29.15 34.11 -27.31
CA LYS A 863 29.57 35.51 -27.12
C LYS A 863 30.17 35.72 -25.72
N LEU A 864 29.69 35.02 -24.69
CA LEU A 864 30.28 35.05 -23.34
C LEU A 864 31.75 34.61 -23.32
N ILE A 865 32.06 33.57 -24.09
CA ILE A 865 33.42 33.02 -24.21
C ILE A 865 34.30 34.02 -24.97
N GLY A 866 33.79 34.65 -26.03
CA GLY A 866 34.51 35.68 -26.78
C GLY A 866 34.87 36.95 -25.99
N ILE A 867 34.20 37.22 -24.86
CA ILE A 867 34.47 38.38 -23.97
C ILE A 867 35.43 38.00 -22.82
N GLY A 868 35.88 36.74 -22.76
CA GLY A 868 36.81 36.24 -21.75
C GLY A 868 36.15 35.65 -20.50
N ASN A 869 34.80 35.58 -20.44
CA ASN A 869 34.09 34.89 -19.36
C ASN A 869 33.78 33.43 -19.76
N VAL A 870 34.86 32.67 -19.96
CA VAL A 870 34.82 31.30 -20.49
C VAL A 870 33.98 30.38 -19.58
N ASN A 871 34.15 30.48 -18.26
CA ASN A 871 33.40 29.67 -17.30
C ASN A 871 31.88 29.87 -17.36
N ALA A 872 31.40 31.13 -17.44
CA ALA A 872 29.96 31.39 -17.50
C ALA A 872 29.34 30.90 -18.82
N GLY A 873 30.09 31.00 -19.93
CA GLY A 873 29.65 30.44 -21.22
C GLY A 873 29.62 28.91 -21.23
N LEU A 874 30.63 28.26 -20.64
CA LEU A 874 30.67 26.80 -20.49
C LEU A 874 29.57 26.28 -19.55
N ASP A 875 29.29 26.98 -18.43
CA ASP A 875 28.19 26.65 -17.52
C ASP A 875 26.82 26.72 -18.23
N LEU A 876 26.64 27.71 -19.12
CA LEU A 876 25.44 27.86 -19.93
C LEU A 876 25.29 26.73 -20.95
N PHE A 877 26.36 26.34 -21.65
CA PHE A 877 26.34 25.19 -22.57
C PHE A 877 26.10 23.86 -21.85
N ALA A 878 26.69 23.69 -20.66
CA ALA A 878 26.47 22.53 -19.79
C ALA A 878 25.00 22.43 -19.35
N SER A 879 24.36 23.56 -19.02
CA SER A 879 22.93 23.59 -18.65
C SER A 879 21.99 23.16 -19.78
N LYS A 880 22.37 23.39 -21.04
CA LYS A 880 21.62 22.93 -22.23
C LYS A 880 21.88 21.47 -22.59
N GLY A 881 22.85 20.83 -21.93
CA GLY A 881 23.28 19.47 -22.25
C GLY A 881 24.14 19.35 -23.52
N GLU A 882 24.65 20.47 -24.04
CA GLU A 882 25.55 20.51 -25.21
C GLU A 882 27.00 20.17 -24.81
N TRP A 883 27.19 19.01 -24.19
CA TRP A 883 28.46 18.62 -23.57
C TRP A 883 29.62 18.45 -24.55
N ASP A 884 29.37 18.02 -25.78
CA ASP A 884 30.43 17.92 -26.80
C ASP A 884 31.08 19.28 -27.09
N LYS A 885 30.27 20.36 -27.14
CA LYS A 885 30.76 21.73 -27.32
C LYS A 885 31.45 22.27 -26.07
N VAL A 886 30.95 21.92 -24.88
CA VAL A 886 31.61 22.27 -23.60
C VAL A 886 33.03 21.71 -23.56
N MET A 887 33.20 20.44 -23.95
CA MET A 887 34.51 19.79 -23.92
C MET A 887 35.45 20.32 -25.01
N GLU A 888 34.94 20.58 -26.22
CA GLU A 888 35.74 21.17 -27.30
C GLU A 888 36.29 22.55 -26.93
N ILE A 889 35.45 23.41 -26.34
CA ILE A 889 35.86 24.75 -25.93
C ILE A 889 36.74 24.71 -24.68
N ALA A 890 36.44 23.85 -23.71
CA ALA A 890 37.27 23.66 -22.51
C ALA A 890 38.66 23.08 -22.82
N GLN A 891 38.78 22.28 -23.90
CA GLN A 891 40.07 21.75 -24.38
C GLN A 891 40.89 22.78 -25.15
N GLN A 892 40.24 23.77 -25.78
CA GLN A 892 40.90 24.90 -26.44
C GLN A 892 41.34 25.99 -25.47
N ASP A 893 40.80 26.02 -24.24
CA ASP A 893 41.21 26.96 -23.21
C ASP A 893 42.62 26.66 -22.68
N ALA A 894 43.37 27.69 -22.33
CA ALA A 894 44.76 27.58 -21.88
C ALA A 894 44.90 27.02 -20.45
N ASN A 895 43.79 26.91 -19.70
CA ASN A 895 43.77 26.45 -18.32
C ASN A 895 43.25 25.00 -18.19
N PRO A 896 44.13 24.01 -17.91
CA PRO A 896 43.75 22.60 -17.77
C PRO A 896 42.74 22.31 -16.66
N LEU A 897 42.62 23.19 -15.65
CA LEU A 897 41.67 23.04 -14.54
C LEU A 897 40.22 23.26 -14.98
N VAL A 898 40.00 24.02 -16.05
CA VAL A 898 38.66 24.28 -16.61
C VAL A 898 38.13 22.99 -17.23
N LEU A 899 38.93 22.32 -18.06
CA LEU A 899 38.61 21.01 -18.63
C LEU A 899 38.31 19.98 -17.53
N ALA A 900 39.19 19.86 -16.54
CA ALA A 900 39.01 18.94 -15.40
C ALA A 900 37.70 19.19 -14.63
N LYS A 901 37.31 20.46 -14.41
CA LYS A 901 36.06 20.82 -13.76
C LYS A 901 34.84 20.32 -14.55
N TYR A 902 34.79 20.58 -15.86
CA TYR A 902 33.63 20.21 -16.68
C TYR A 902 33.58 18.71 -16.98
N GLU A 903 34.72 18.03 -17.09
CA GLU A 903 34.82 16.56 -17.17
C GLU A 903 34.13 15.90 -15.96
N VAL A 904 34.48 16.33 -14.74
CA VAL A 904 33.89 15.80 -13.51
C VAL A 904 32.39 16.11 -13.42
N MET A 905 31.96 17.31 -13.85
CA MET A 905 30.54 17.67 -13.86
C MET A 905 29.73 16.81 -14.84
N TRP A 906 30.25 16.57 -16.04
CA TRP A 906 29.59 15.73 -17.04
C TRP A 906 29.51 14.28 -16.58
N VAL A 907 30.62 13.75 -16.07
CA VAL A 907 30.72 12.38 -15.53
C VAL A 907 29.75 12.18 -14.37
N LYS A 908 29.66 13.14 -13.45
CA LYS A 908 28.70 13.09 -12.35
C LYS A 908 27.25 13.03 -12.86
N GLN A 909 26.90 13.83 -13.87
CA GLN A 909 25.58 13.80 -14.48
C GLN A 909 25.28 12.46 -15.18
N LEU A 910 26.29 11.84 -15.83
CA LEU A 910 26.15 10.53 -16.47
C LEU A 910 25.98 9.40 -15.45
N LEU A 911 26.69 9.48 -14.31
CA LEU A 911 26.51 8.56 -13.18
C LEU A 911 25.12 8.68 -12.55
N GLU A 912 24.60 9.90 -12.36
CA GLU A 912 23.22 10.12 -11.89
C GLU A 912 22.18 9.49 -12.84
N LYS A 913 22.45 9.49 -14.15
CA LYS A 913 21.62 8.85 -15.18
C LYS A 913 21.86 7.34 -15.33
N LYS A 914 22.67 6.71 -14.45
CA LYS A 914 23.04 5.28 -14.47
C LYS A 914 23.69 4.82 -15.78
N ARG A 915 24.48 5.67 -16.43
CA ARG A 915 25.23 5.36 -17.68
C ARG A 915 26.75 5.38 -17.43
N PRO A 916 27.31 4.43 -16.66
CA PRO A 916 28.73 4.44 -16.30
C PRO A 916 29.68 4.10 -17.46
N ALA A 917 29.22 3.36 -18.48
CA ALA A 917 29.99 3.04 -19.69
C ALA A 917 30.33 4.30 -20.51
N GLU A 918 29.36 5.21 -20.65
CA GLU A 918 29.59 6.49 -21.34
C GLU A 918 30.40 7.44 -20.48
N ALA A 919 30.24 7.40 -19.15
CA ALA A 919 31.02 8.21 -18.22
C ALA A 919 32.52 7.90 -18.30
N ILE A 920 32.91 6.63 -18.47
CA ILE A 920 34.33 6.28 -18.58
C ILE A 920 34.92 6.62 -19.96
N MET A 921 34.10 6.62 -21.01
CA MET A 921 34.51 7.03 -22.35
C MET A 921 34.92 8.51 -22.42
N VAL A 922 34.32 9.38 -21.59
CA VAL A 922 34.70 10.81 -21.51
C VAL A 922 36.19 10.96 -21.22
N PHE A 923 36.70 10.26 -20.21
CA PHE A 923 38.13 10.28 -19.84
C PHE A 923 39.04 9.62 -20.88
N SER A 924 38.52 8.65 -21.66
CA SER A 924 39.27 8.05 -22.76
C SER A 924 39.43 9.03 -23.92
N ARG A 925 38.38 9.79 -24.23
CA ARG A 925 38.28 10.68 -25.39
C ARG A 925 38.98 12.02 -25.20
N TYR A 926 38.83 12.66 -24.03
CA TYR A 926 39.36 14.01 -23.79
C TYR A 926 40.69 14.02 -23.03
N GLY A 927 41.05 12.93 -22.36
CA GLY A 927 42.32 12.76 -21.67
C GLY A 927 42.14 12.51 -20.18
N VAL A 928 43.26 12.19 -19.52
CA VAL A 928 43.30 12.00 -18.07
C VAL A 928 44.33 12.97 -17.52
N HIS A 929 43.90 13.78 -16.54
CA HIS A 929 44.72 14.81 -15.92
C HIS A 929 45.01 14.44 -14.46
N ASP A 930 46.16 14.86 -13.95
CA ASP A 930 46.61 14.64 -12.56
C ASP A 930 45.98 15.65 -11.60
N GLU A 931 44.65 15.79 -11.66
CA GLU A 931 43.88 16.64 -10.76
C GLU A 931 43.10 15.75 -9.77
N PRO A 932 43.13 16.00 -8.44
CA PRO A 932 42.51 15.12 -7.45
C PRO A 932 41.01 14.85 -7.66
N SER A 933 40.29 15.82 -8.23
CA SER A 933 38.87 15.71 -8.55
C SER A 933 38.60 14.71 -9.69
N VAL A 934 39.46 14.70 -10.72
CA VAL A 934 39.42 13.78 -11.86
C VAL A 934 39.81 12.37 -11.42
N VAL A 935 40.85 12.22 -10.58
CA VAL A 935 41.26 10.93 -10.01
C VAL A 935 40.11 10.30 -9.21
N SER A 936 39.43 11.10 -8.38
CA SER A 936 38.28 10.64 -7.59
C SER A 936 37.09 10.23 -8.48
N ALA A 937 36.81 11.01 -9.53
CA ALA A 937 35.77 10.69 -10.49
C ALA A 937 36.07 9.39 -11.25
N ILE A 938 37.30 9.18 -11.74
CA ILE A 938 37.72 7.95 -12.41
C ILE A 938 37.61 6.75 -11.49
N LYS A 939 37.99 6.84 -10.21
CA LYS A 939 37.80 5.76 -9.23
C LYS A 939 36.33 5.40 -9.04
N THR A 940 35.47 6.42 -8.95
CA THR A 940 34.03 6.25 -8.76
C THR A 940 33.40 5.58 -9.98
N VAL A 941 33.70 6.07 -11.18
CA VAL A 941 33.23 5.46 -12.43
C VAL A 941 33.78 4.04 -12.59
N ALA A 942 35.07 3.80 -12.33
CA ALA A 942 35.66 2.47 -12.46
C ALA A 942 35.01 1.46 -11.50
N LYS A 943 34.76 1.87 -10.25
CA LYS A 943 34.02 1.06 -9.28
C LYS A 943 32.62 0.73 -9.82
N ASP A 944 31.90 1.72 -10.32
CA ASP A 944 30.55 1.51 -10.85
C ASP A 944 30.56 0.65 -12.11
N VAL A 945 31.51 0.81 -13.04
CA VAL A 945 31.68 -0.05 -14.23
C VAL A 945 31.97 -1.51 -13.81
N PHE A 946 32.80 -1.75 -12.79
CA PHE A 946 33.07 -3.11 -12.31
C PHE A 946 31.92 -3.72 -11.50
N CYS A 947 31.04 -2.89 -10.95
CA CYS A 947 29.87 -3.31 -10.19
C CYS A 947 28.58 -3.36 -11.02
N TYR A 948 28.56 -2.78 -12.22
CA TYR A 948 27.38 -2.72 -13.08
C TYR A 948 27.09 -4.13 -13.63
N ARG A 949 25.97 -4.72 -13.19
CA ARG A 949 25.38 -5.91 -13.79
C ARG A 949 24.25 -5.45 -14.70
N ASN A 950 24.34 -5.75 -15.99
CA ASN A 950 23.18 -5.62 -16.87
C ASN A 950 22.09 -6.59 -16.40
N ASP A 951 20.89 -6.08 -16.14
CA ASP A 951 19.70 -6.93 -15.98
C ASP A 951 19.47 -7.68 -17.31
N PRO A 952 19.30 -9.01 -17.29
CA PRO A 952 19.19 -9.83 -18.51
C PRO A 952 17.91 -9.58 -19.34
N ALA A 953 17.06 -8.63 -18.93
CA ALA A 953 15.79 -8.33 -19.57
C ALA A 953 15.90 -7.40 -20.80
N ASP A 954 16.98 -6.62 -20.93
CA ASP A 954 17.12 -5.61 -22.00
C ASP A 954 18.02 -6.05 -23.18
N SER A 955 18.44 -7.32 -23.22
CA SER A 955 19.25 -7.89 -24.30
C SER A 955 18.50 -9.00 -25.05
N PRO A 956 18.39 -8.95 -26.41
CA PRO A 956 17.70 -10.00 -27.18
C PRO A 956 18.37 -11.38 -27.13
N THR A 957 19.58 -11.48 -26.54
CA THR A 957 20.40 -12.69 -26.54
C THR A 957 20.66 -13.28 -25.15
N GLY A 958 20.14 -12.68 -24.08
CA GLY A 958 20.15 -13.27 -22.73
C GLY A 958 21.54 -13.50 -22.09
N VAL A 959 22.61 -12.93 -22.67
CA VAL A 959 23.96 -12.95 -22.10
C VAL A 959 24.24 -11.59 -21.45
N SER A 960 24.69 -11.59 -20.20
CA SER A 960 25.26 -10.43 -19.51
C SER A 960 26.56 -10.04 -20.20
N ILE A 961 26.47 -9.22 -21.24
CA ILE A 961 27.64 -8.59 -21.85
C ILE A 961 28.06 -7.49 -20.89
N VAL A 962 29.21 -7.68 -20.25
CA VAL A 962 29.94 -6.54 -19.67
C VAL A 962 30.46 -5.76 -20.87
N ASP A 963 30.12 -4.48 -21.00
CA ASP A 963 30.59 -3.66 -22.13
C ASP A 963 32.12 -3.73 -22.22
N GLU A 964 32.62 -4.50 -23.19
CA GLU A 964 34.06 -4.75 -23.41
C GLU A 964 34.80 -3.42 -23.58
N GLU A 965 34.19 -2.53 -24.34
CA GLU A 965 34.66 -1.17 -24.61
C GLU A 965 34.74 -0.33 -23.33
N ALA A 966 33.82 -0.49 -22.37
CA ALA A 966 33.85 0.24 -21.10
C ALA A 966 34.96 -0.25 -20.16
N ILE A 967 35.21 -1.57 -20.13
CA ILE A 967 36.32 -2.15 -19.34
C ILE A 967 37.67 -1.71 -19.92
N ASP A 968 37.83 -1.74 -21.24
CA ASP A 968 39.07 -1.33 -21.89
C ASP A 968 39.30 0.19 -21.75
N ASN A 969 38.26 1.01 -21.85
CA ASN A 969 38.36 2.44 -21.57
C ASN A 969 38.71 2.72 -20.09
N ALA A 970 38.15 1.97 -19.13
CA ALA A 970 38.54 2.05 -17.72
C ALA A 970 40.01 1.65 -17.51
N LYS A 971 40.46 0.59 -18.17
CA LYS A 971 41.84 0.13 -18.13
C LYS A 971 42.81 1.17 -18.70
N ILE A 972 42.46 1.80 -19.83
CA ILE A 972 43.27 2.84 -20.46
C ILE A 972 43.35 4.07 -19.54
N ALA A 973 42.23 4.53 -18.97
CA ALA A 973 42.20 5.68 -18.08
C ALA A 973 43.00 5.44 -16.79
N LEU A 974 42.81 4.28 -16.14
CA LEU A 974 43.53 3.89 -14.94
C LEU A 974 45.02 3.66 -15.22
N LYS A 975 45.39 3.12 -16.38
CA LYS A 975 46.79 2.99 -16.80
C LYS A 975 47.45 4.35 -16.96
N LYS A 976 46.78 5.31 -17.59
CA LYS A 976 47.28 6.69 -17.72
C LYS A 976 47.51 7.35 -16.36
N LEU A 977 46.65 7.14 -15.36
CA LEU A 977 46.88 7.61 -13.99
C LEU A 977 48.12 6.97 -13.35
N VAL A 978 48.33 5.67 -13.56
CA VAL A 978 49.51 4.96 -13.07
C VAL A 978 50.79 5.46 -13.75
N ASP A 979 50.73 5.73 -15.05
CA ASP A 979 51.86 6.24 -15.83
C ASP A 979 52.19 7.71 -15.45
N LEU A 980 51.17 8.54 -15.16
CA LEU A 980 51.32 9.94 -14.71
C LEU A 980 51.97 10.05 -13.32
N ALA A 981 51.83 9.04 -12.45
CA ALA A 981 52.43 9.02 -11.12
C ALA A 981 53.98 9.01 -11.12
N GLY A 982 54.63 8.83 -12.28
CA GLY A 982 56.02 9.24 -12.52
C GLY A 982 57.08 8.74 -11.52
N GLY A 983 56.86 7.58 -10.87
CA GLY A 983 57.78 7.00 -9.88
C GLY A 983 57.46 7.31 -8.41
N GLN A 984 56.41 8.09 -8.11
CA GLN A 984 55.78 8.11 -6.78
C GLN A 984 54.79 6.94 -6.68
N HIS A 985 54.57 6.40 -5.46
CA HIS A 985 53.63 5.28 -5.28
C HIS A 985 52.24 5.70 -5.77
N PRO A 986 51.70 5.11 -6.86
CA PRO A 986 50.35 5.39 -7.30
C PRO A 986 49.37 4.96 -6.21
N ASP A 987 48.31 5.73 -6.04
CA ASP A 987 47.25 5.47 -5.07
C ASP A 987 46.79 4.00 -5.11
N ASP A 988 46.78 3.34 -3.95
CA ASP A 988 46.54 1.90 -3.80
C ASP A 988 45.22 1.47 -4.46
N ASP A 989 44.21 2.34 -4.42
CA ASP A 989 42.91 2.06 -5.05
C ASP A 989 42.99 2.15 -6.58
N VAL A 990 43.75 3.10 -7.13
CA VAL A 990 43.95 3.21 -8.60
C VAL A 990 44.68 1.95 -9.12
N MET A 991 45.71 1.49 -8.41
CA MET A 991 46.41 0.25 -8.76
C MET A 991 45.54 -0.99 -8.64
N LYS A 992 44.70 -1.05 -7.60
CA LYS A 992 43.73 -2.13 -7.41
C LYS A 992 42.72 -2.18 -8.56
N TYR A 993 42.10 -1.05 -8.89
CA TYR A 993 41.15 -0.95 -9.99
C TYR A 993 41.80 -1.22 -11.35
N TYR A 994 43.04 -0.79 -11.57
CA TYR A 994 43.79 -1.10 -12.80
C TYR A 994 44.04 -2.61 -12.97
N LYS A 995 44.47 -3.30 -11.90
CA LYS A 995 44.64 -4.77 -11.92
C LYS A 995 43.33 -5.49 -12.19
N ILE A 996 42.23 -5.02 -11.60
CA ILE A 996 40.88 -5.56 -11.84
C ILE A 996 40.50 -5.36 -13.32
N ALA A 997 40.64 -4.16 -13.86
CA ALA A 997 40.35 -3.86 -15.28
C ALA A 997 41.19 -4.73 -16.23
N HIS A 998 42.49 -4.86 -15.94
CA HIS A 998 43.40 -5.68 -16.72
C HIS A 998 42.99 -7.16 -16.72
N TYR A 999 42.65 -7.72 -15.55
CA TYR A 999 42.16 -9.09 -15.44
C TYR A 999 40.83 -9.29 -16.17
N MET A 1000 39.88 -8.35 -16.03
CA MET A 1000 38.59 -8.41 -16.72
C MET A 1000 38.74 -8.34 -18.24
N SER A 1001 39.60 -7.45 -18.77
CA SER A 1001 39.86 -7.36 -20.22
C SER A 1001 40.42 -8.67 -20.79
N ILE A 1002 41.29 -9.38 -20.05
CA ILE A 1002 41.85 -10.66 -20.49
C ILE A 1002 40.79 -11.76 -20.46
N ARG A 1003 39.90 -11.72 -19.46
CA ARG A 1003 38.80 -12.69 -19.33
C ARG A 1003 37.76 -12.53 -20.45
N VAL A 1004 37.40 -11.31 -20.79
CA VAL A 1004 36.49 -11.01 -21.91
C VAL A 1004 37.10 -11.46 -23.24
N TRP A 1005 38.38 -11.14 -23.48
CA TRP A 1005 39.10 -11.58 -24.68
C TRP A 1005 39.15 -13.12 -24.83
N ASN A 1006 39.35 -13.85 -23.72
CA ASN A 1006 39.32 -15.32 -23.72
C ASN A 1006 37.91 -15.91 -23.93
N MET A 1007 36.83 -15.22 -23.51
CA MET A 1007 35.45 -15.65 -23.79
C MET A 1007 35.06 -15.42 -25.25
N CYS A 1008 35.52 -14.34 -25.89
CA CYS A 1008 35.31 -14.10 -27.32
C CYS A 1008 36.00 -15.14 -28.22
N LEU A 1009 37.16 -15.68 -27.80
CA LEU A 1009 37.88 -16.76 -28.49
C LEU A 1009 37.17 -18.13 -28.44
N GLN A 1010 36.24 -18.36 -27.49
CA GLN A 1010 35.52 -19.62 -27.33
C GLN A 1010 34.16 -19.66 -28.06
N ASN A 1011 33.67 -18.53 -28.56
CA ASN A 1011 32.41 -18.45 -29.32
C ASN A 1011 32.69 -18.35 -30.83
N GLU A 1012 32.66 -19.48 -31.53
CA GLU A 1012 32.84 -19.55 -33.00
C GLU A 1012 31.85 -18.68 -33.78
N SER A 1013 30.71 -18.30 -33.20
CA SER A 1013 29.71 -17.43 -33.84
C SER A 1013 30.06 -15.94 -33.85
N ALA A 1014 30.99 -15.48 -33.02
CA ALA A 1014 31.42 -14.06 -32.99
C ALA A 1014 32.54 -13.75 -33.99
N LEU A 1015 33.32 -14.77 -34.40
CA LEU A 1015 34.39 -14.66 -35.40
C LEU A 1015 33.86 -14.26 -36.80
N CYS A 1016 32.63 -14.65 -37.15
CA CYS A 1016 32.02 -14.25 -38.42
C CYS A 1016 31.62 -12.76 -38.48
N PHE A 1017 31.35 -12.11 -37.35
CA PHE A 1017 31.00 -10.68 -37.35
C PHE A 1017 32.25 -9.79 -37.41
N LEU A 1018 33.32 -10.16 -36.68
CA LEU A 1018 34.57 -9.39 -36.64
C LEU A 1018 35.38 -9.43 -37.95
N CYS A 1019 35.24 -10.47 -38.78
CA CYS A 1019 35.84 -10.50 -40.11
C CYS A 1019 35.10 -9.65 -41.16
N SER A 1020 33.92 -9.07 -40.83
CA SER A 1020 33.15 -8.24 -41.76
C SER A 1020 33.30 -6.73 -41.53
N SER A 1021 33.96 -6.32 -40.45
CA SER A 1021 34.21 -4.91 -40.09
C SER A 1021 35.69 -4.52 -40.05
N LEU A 1022 36.58 -5.39 -40.51
CA LEU A 1022 37.94 -5.07 -40.97
C LEU A 1022 37.91 -5.00 -42.50
#